data_AF-A0A836GCS7-F1
#
_entry.id   AF-A0A836GCS7-F1
#
_cell.length_a   1.000
_cell.length_b   1.000
_cell.length_c   1.000
_cell.angle_alpha   90.00
_cell.angle_beta   90.00
_cell.angle_gamma   90.00
#
_symmetry.space_group_name_H-M   'P 1'
#
loop_
_entity.id
_entity.type
_entity.pdbx_description
1 polymer ?
#
loop_
_entity_poly.entity_id
_entity_poly.type
_entity_poly.pdbx_seq_one_letter_code
_entity_poly.pdbx_strand_id
1 'polypeptide(L)'
;MMLFEDEVRKLMDKMMKVTIFEPSEKRRMLEDERKTFLDPNVIMDARHRIFREDLASSPAKSSVLAEARRLLMQEKMKELQTKREQAFIQRELRKFEQDLQKSRPKFCGLCSRKNIASSDDENFWKTSSRVKTKNYHKNYTCEYIINRILINKRSSKPIEQKLTVTQKKNKKPIAEVSSVESKDSKLCSTNGIEIAPFGNIKVTIKDKPNYESEEQRLNILRSYFETLRKNARDKRRLYEIMTRIQTILSQRKLKSYIHIWKMHVKKVKAQREQAAKNPDIPKIEMLVDTIKEVQKELKSNHRTKPKDPPSNSRNPESLKKFPSKPFIVESPTQSRLNAQKEIIRKQRMKLVEQNKIIEELKLKQVQEAITRSGEETVNAARETLTHCGQQTRRSLIQLMRQAGYRDKSLIAPVQVPNPPKFLARMEARAEVRRDRIKLRKEARRKKLEDEKRKEEAARRTEEQERKRLQQEASREARRMREERERQRAREIERCKKLNAMAEAFYRKYLLRRYITVLVEKKNNDMKKADDYYKRCLLRKVFMMWRMETERQNNVKFKLTTSLYNRNLLRYGLQKWKEVAKEERRKDQVARDFCDMRLQNKYLKMWKIKTIECKVEELKRERLASLHYEEKLKIKYFNIWKRYPEMIPVILERKRLRNMWREIVQEIIPDFDPRQRGVILED
;
A
#
# COMPACT_ATOMS: atom_id res chain seq x y z
N MET A 1 25.92 -43.94 64.48
CA MET A 1 24.55 -43.96 63.91
C MET A 1 23.59 -43.02 64.66
N MET A 2 23.43 -43.14 65.99
CA MET A 2 22.43 -42.39 66.78
C MET A 2 22.32 -40.87 66.52
N LEU A 3 23.43 -40.16 66.29
CA LEU A 3 23.40 -38.69 66.06
C LEU A 3 22.54 -38.28 64.84
N PHE A 4 22.41 -39.13 63.83
CA PHE A 4 21.62 -38.82 62.62
C PHE A 4 20.11 -38.89 62.89
N GLU A 5 19.66 -39.74 63.81
CA GLU A 5 18.24 -39.84 64.15
C GLU A 5 17.72 -38.59 64.84
N ASP A 6 18.51 -38.00 65.73
CA ASP A 6 18.07 -36.85 66.54
C ASP A 6 17.97 -35.57 65.69
N GLU A 7 18.86 -35.38 64.71
CA GLU A 7 18.72 -34.32 63.71
C GLU A 7 17.50 -34.53 62.79
N VAL A 8 17.26 -35.77 62.34
CA VAL A 8 16.07 -36.12 61.54
C VAL A 8 14.78 -35.92 62.35
N ARG A 9 14.78 -36.26 63.64
CA ARG A 9 13.65 -36.08 64.57
C ARG A 9 13.38 -34.60 64.82
N LYS A 10 14.41 -33.78 65.03
CA LYS A 10 14.33 -32.31 65.11
C LYS A 10 13.87 -31.67 63.80
N LEU A 11 14.29 -32.21 62.64
CA LEU A 11 13.82 -31.73 61.34
C LEU A 11 12.34 -32.03 61.10
N MET A 12 11.89 -33.26 61.42
CA MET A 12 10.47 -33.62 61.33
C MET A 12 9.61 -32.80 62.28
N ASP A 13 10.01 -32.62 63.55
CA ASP A 13 9.28 -31.79 64.51
C ASP A 13 9.21 -30.31 64.05
N LYS A 14 10.28 -29.79 63.43
CA LYS A 14 10.32 -28.46 62.81
C LYS A 14 9.42 -28.35 61.58
N MET A 15 9.31 -29.40 60.76
CA MET A 15 8.39 -29.46 59.61
C MET A 15 6.92 -29.57 60.07
N MET A 16 6.63 -30.36 61.11
CA MET A 16 5.30 -30.50 61.71
C MET A 16 4.81 -29.21 62.38
N LYS A 17 5.75 -28.35 62.82
CA LYS A 17 5.48 -27.02 63.38
C LYS A 17 5.35 -25.90 62.34
N VAL A 18 5.65 -26.16 61.06
CA VAL A 18 5.28 -25.24 59.97
C VAL A 18 3.79 -25.39 59.69
N THR A 19 3.03 -24.31 59.89
CA THR A 19 1.62 -24.25 59.49
C THR A 19 1.50 -24.24 57.97
N ILE A 20 1.37 -25.44 57.38
CA ILE A 20 1.21 -25.66 55.92
C ILE A 20 0.05 -24.84 55.32
N PHE A 21 -0.97 -24.59 56.15
CA PHE A 21 -2.06 -23.66 55.85
C PHE A 21 -2.14 -22.58 56.92
N GLU A 22 -2.33 -21.34 56.47
CA GLU A 22 -2.58 -20.17 57.30
C GLU A 22 -3.86 -20.38 58.15
N PRO A 23 -3.97 -19.85 59.39
CA PRO A 23 -5.22 -19.91 60.16
C PRO A 23 -6.43 -19.32 59.40
N SER A 24 -6.19 -18.35 58.52
CA SER A 24 -7.18 -17.79 57.61
C SER A 24 -7.60 -18.75 56.47
N GLU A 25 -6.72 -19.65 56.04
CA GLU A 25 -7.00 -20.69 55.03
C GLU A 25 -7.74 -21.87 55.65
N LYS A 26 -7.36 -22.32 56.86
CA LYS A 26 -8.12 -23.35 57.59
C LYS A 26 -9.58 -22.93 57.82
N ARG A 27 -9.84 -21.65 58.12
CA ARG A 27 -11.22 -21.13 58.22
C ARG A 27 -11.98 -21.23 56.89
N ARG A 28 -11.35 -20.95 55.75
CA ARG A 28 -11.98 -21.13 54.43
C ARG A 28 -12.29 -22.59 54.12
N MET A 29 -11.38 -23.51 54.40
CA MET A 29 -11.64 -24.94 54.18
C MET A 29 -12.85 -25.41 54.98
N LEU A 30 -12.97 -25.02 56.26
CA LEU A 30 -14.15 -25.27 57.09
C LEU A 30 -15.44 -24.57 56.61
N GLU A 31 -15.35 -23.42 55.93
CA GLU A 31 -16.50 -22.74 55.32
C GLU A 31 -16.94 -23.35 53.99
N ASP A 32 -16.03 -23.96 53.22
CA ASP A 32 -16.33 -24.63 51.96
C ASP A 32 -16.79 -26.09 52.17
N GLU A 33 -16.24 -26.81 53.16
CA GLU A 33 -16.75 -28.13 53.60
C GLU A 33 -18.24 -28.05 53.99
N ARG A 34 -18.61 -27.03 54.77
CA ARG A 34 -20.01 -26.74 55.18
C ARG A 34 -20.95 -26.33 54.04
N LYS A 35 -20.44 -26.12 52.82
CA LYS A 35 -21.25 -25.75 51.64
C LYS A 35 -21.28 -26.80 50.54
N THR A 36 -20.38 -27.80 50.59
CA THR A 36 -20.18 -28.74 49.49
C THR A 36 -20.82 -30.11 49.76
N PHE A 37 -21.02 -30.49 51.03
CA PHE A 37 -21.84 -31.63 51.39
C PHE A 37 -23.31 -31.25 51.51
N LEU A 38 -24.08 -31.57 50.46
CA LEU A 38 -25.52 -31.79 50.59
C LEU A 38 -25.75 -32.98 51.54
N ASP A 39 -26.77 -32.88 52.39
CA ASP A 39 -27.15 -33.93 53.34
C ASP A 39 -27.28 -35.30 52.62
N PRO A 40 -26.57 -36.36 53.07
CA PRO A 40 -26.70 -37.71 52.53
C PRO A 40 -28.15 -38.21 52.45
N ASN A 41 -29.01 -37.80 53.38
CA ASN A 41 -30.43 -38.14 53.35
C ASN A 41 -31.16 -37.48 52.18
N VAL A 42 -30.88 -36.19 51.91
CA VAL A 42 -31.43 -35.48 50.74
C VAL A 42 -30.93 -36.09 49.42
N ILE A 43 -29.70 -36.63 49.40
CA ILE A 43 -29.17 -37.37 48.23
C ILE A 43 -29.86 -38.74 48.09
N MET A 44 -30.14 -39.44 49.20
CA MET A 44 -30.92 -40.69 49.16
C MET A 44 -32.38 -40.46 48.77
N ASP A 45 -33.05 -39.45 49.32
CA ASP A 45 -34.44 -39.10 48.97
C ASP A 45 -34.56 -38.65 47.51
N ALA A 46 -33.61 -37.87 47.00
CA ALA A 46 -33.55 -37.54 45.58
C ALA A 46 -33.42 -38.81 44.71
N ARG A 47 -32.60 -39.78 45.11
CA ARG A 47 -32.49 -41.08 44.43
C ARG A 47 -33.77 -41.91 44.55
N HIS A 48 -34.34 -42.04 45.75
CA HIS A 48 -35.56 -42.80 45.99
C HIS A 48 -36.77 -42.19 45.29
N ARG A 49 -36.85 -40.86 45.14
CA ARG A 49 -37.86 -40.19 44.32
C ARG A 49 -37.68 -40.52 42.83
N ILE A 50 -36.44 -40.49 42.32
CA ILE A 50 -36.13 -40.89 40.93
C ILE A 50 -36.47 -42.37 40.66
N PHE A 51 -36.37 -43.25 41.66
CA PHE A 51 -36.72 -44.67 41.54
C PHE A 51 -38.17 -45.02 41.91
N ARG A 52 -38.96 -44.10 42.48
CA ARG A 52 -40.39 -44.29 42.81
C ARG A 52 -41.37 -43.54 41.89
N GLU A 53 -40.89 -42.64 41.03
CA GLU A 53 -41.70 -42.11 39.93
C GLU A 53 -41.75 -43.12 38.78
N ASP A 54 -42.91 -43.77 38.57
CA ASP A 54 -43.10 -44.74 37.49
C ASP A 54 -42.73 -44.16 36.11
N LEU A 55 -41.71 -44.76 35.48
CA LEU A 55 -41.09 -44.25 34.26
C LEU A 55 -41.91 -44.51 32.97
N ALA A 56 -43.13 -45.04 33.09
CA ALA A 56 -43.91 -45.59 31.98
C ALA A 56 -44.83 -44.59 31.24
N SER A 57 -45.22 -43.47 31.86
CA SER A 57 -46.46 -42.75 31.49
C SER A 57 -46.30 -41.29 31.04
N SER A 58 -45.19 -40.91 30.39
CA SER A 58 -45.05 -39.55 29.83
C SER A 58 -44.30 -39.50 28.48
N PRO A 59 -44.96 -39.16 27.35
CA PRO A 59 -44.33 -39.12 26.03
C PRO A 59 -43.25 -38.03 25.91
N ALA A 60 -43.32 -36.97 26.73
CA ALA A 60 -42.32 -35.91 26.76
C ALA A 60 -40.92 -36.40 27.18
N LYS A 61 -40.82 -37.39 28.09
CA LYS A 61 -39.55 -37.91 28.61
C LYS A 61 -38.73 -38.63 27.52
N SER A 62 -39.38 -39.21 26.49
CA SER A 62 -38.70 -39.87 25.35
C SER A 62 -37.87 -38.89 24.50
N SER A 63 -38.39 -37.69 24.26
CA SER A 63 -37.72 -36.62 23.51
C SER A 63 -36.46 -36.14 24.23
N VAL A 64 -36.55 -35.95 25.55
CA VAL A 64 -35.41 -35.56 26.41
C VAL A 64 -34.31 -36.62 26.40
N LEU A 65 -34.67 -37.91 26.48
CA LEU A 65 -33.70 -39.00 26.38
C LEU A 65 -33.05 -39.10 24.98
N ALA A 66 -33.80 -38.85 23.90
CA ALA A 66 -33.26 -38.79 22.56
C ALA A 66 -32.29 -37.60 22.38
N GLU A 67 -32.62 -36.42 22.92
CA GLU A 67 -31.74 -35.26 22.90
C GLU A 67 -30.49 -35.46 23.76
N ALA A 68 -30.61 -36.04 24.96
CA ALA A 68 -29.45 -36.38 25.79
C ALA A 68 -28.49 -37.33 25.05
N ARG A 69 -29.02 -38.39 24.41
CA ARG A 69 -28.23 -39.30 23.56
C ARG A 69 -27.56 -38.56 22.39
N ARG A 70 -28.27 -37.62 21.75
CA ARG A 70 -27.73 -36.76 20.66
C ARG A 70 -26.57 -35.89 21.14
N LEU A 71 -26.69 -35.25 22.30
CA LEU A 71 -25.65 -34.40 22.89
C LEU A 71 -24.40 -35.22 23.26
N LEU A 72 -24.58 -36.38 23.89
CA LEU A 72 -23.48 -37.29 24.28
C LEU A 72 -22.74 -37.85 23.05
N MET A 73 -23.46 -38.15 21.96
CA MET A 73 -22.85 -38.48 20.66
C MET A 73 -22.07 -37.30 20.06
N GLN A 74 -22.61 -36.07 20.15
CA GLN A 74 -21.93 -34.87 19.67
C GLN A 74 -20.66 -34.54 20.48
N GLU A 75 -20.66 -34.83 21.78
CA GLU A 75 -19.50 -34.67 22.66
C GLU A 75 -18.39 -35.68 22.34
N LYS A 76 -18.72 -36.98 22.23
CA LYS A 76 -17.79 -38.02 21.77
C LYS A 76 -17.16 -37.69 20.41
N MET A 77 -17.93 -37.11 19.48
CA MET A 77 -17.40 -36.66 18.19
C MET A 77 -16.41 -35.48 18.30
N LYS A 78 -16.65 -34.53 19.21
CA LYS A 78 -15.69 -33.45 19.51
C LYS A 78 -14.42 -33.98 20.15
N GLU A 79 -14.54 -34.91 21.11
CA GLU A 79 -13.41 -35.54 21.79
C GLU A 79 -12.54 -36.36 20.82
N LEU A 80 -13.18 -37.08 19.88
CA LEU A 80 -12.47 -37.77 18.80
C LEU A 80 -11.73 -36.79 17.88
N GLN A 81 -12.33 -35.63 17.60
CA GLN A 81 -11.68 -34.59 16.80
C GLN A 81 -10.48 -33.96 17.51
N THR A 82 -10.59 -33.58 18.78
CA THR A 82 -9.46 -33.00 19.53
C THR A 82 -8.32 -34.00 19.71
N LYS A 83 -8.62 -35.29 19.93
CA LYS A 83 -7.60 -36.36 19.92
C LYS A 83 -6.89 -36.50 18.57
N ARG A 84 -7.59 -36.35 17.44
CA ARG A 84 -6.98 -36.33 16.09
C ARG A 84 -6.08 -35.11 15.88
N GLU A 85 -6.53 -33.93 16.32
CA GLU A 85 -5.75 -32.68 16.24
C GLU A 85 -4.49 -32.74 17.11
N GLN A 86 -4.59 -33.27 18.34
CA GLN A 86 -3.47 -33.50 19.24
C GLN A 86 -2.46 -34.51 18.67
N ALA A 87 -2.93 -35.62 18.10
CA ALA A 87 -2.08 -36.62 17.45
C ALA A 87 -1.38 -36.08 16.20
N PHE A 88 -2.02 -35.17 15.45
CA PHE A 88 -1.39 -34.46 14.34
C PHE A 88 -0.26 -33.54 14.82
N ILE A 89 -0.50 -32.74 15.86
CA ILE A 89 0.51 -31.85 16.46
C ILE A 89 1.71 -32.66 17.00
N GLN A 90 1.47 -33.77 17.70
CA GLN A 90 2.54 -34.66 18.17
C GLN A 90 3.35 -35.29 17.04
N ARG A 91 2.73 -35.59 15.89
CA ARG A 91 3.41 -36.12 14.71
C ARG A 91 4.34 -35.10 14.06
N GLU A 92 3.88 -33.87 13.86
CA GLU A 92 4.73 -32.80 13.31
C GLU A 92 5.83 -32.37 14.31
N LEU A 93 5.58 -32.41 15.62
CA LEU A 93 6.63 -32.20 16.63
C LEU A 93 7.74 -33.25 16.55
N ARG A 94 7.40 -34.55 16.51
CA ARG A 94 8.40 -35.64 16.34
C ARG A 94 9.18 -35.52 15.04
N LYS A 95 8.53 -35.07 13.96
CA LYS A 95 9.18 -34.83 12.67
C LYS A 95 10.16 -33.66 12.75
N PHE A 96 9.76 -32.55 13.38
CA PHE A 96 10.62 -31.40 13.62
C PHE A 96 11.82 -31.76 14.52
N GLU A 97 11.61 -32.62 15.52
CA GLU A 97 12.67 -33.17 16.37
C GLU A 97 13.65 -34.07 15.58
N GLN A 98 13.14 -34.97 14.73
CA GLN A 98 13.97 -35.78 13.84
C GLN A 98 14.76 -34.92 12.84
N ASP A 99 14.16 -33.87 12.30
CA ASP A 99 14.82 -32.98 11.35
C ASP A 99 15.88 -32.10 12.07
N LEU A 100 15.65 -31.69 13.32
CA LEU A 100 16.67 -31.08 14.18
C LEU A 100 17.82 -32.04 14.52
N GLN A 101 17.54 -33.34 14.71
CA GLN A 101 18.60 -34.34 14.91
C GLN A 101 19.43 -34.58 13.63
N LYS A 102 18.79 -34.57 12.45
CA LYS A 102 19.48 -34.63 11.15
C LYS A 102 20.28 -33.36 10.83
N SER A 103 19.79 -32.20 11.23
CA SER A 103 20.42 -30.89 10.93
C SER A 103 21.51 -30.48 11.91
N ARG A 104 21.73 -31.22 13.00
CA ARG A 104 22.89 -31.01 13.89
C ARG A 104 24.17 -31.46 13.15
N PRO A 105 25.20 -30.60 13.05
CA PRO A 105 26.49 -31.02 12.52
C PRO A 105 27.05 -32.18 13.33
N LYS A 106 27.41 -33.28 12.65
CA LYS A 106 28.15 -34.38 13.27
C LYS A 106 29.58 -33.90 13.55
N PHE A 107 29.83 -33.44 14.78
CA PHE A 107 31.18 -33.18 15.28
C PHE A 107 31.94 -34.51 15.43
N CYS A 108 32.53 -35.00 14.34
CA CYS A 108 33.59 -36.00 14.40
C CYS A 108 34.84 -35.35 15.00
N GLY A 109 35.10 -35.61 16.27
CA GLY A 109 36.29 -35.12 16.96
C GLY A 109 36.46 -35.81 18.31
N LEU A 110 37.49 -36.64 18.44
CA LEU A 110 37.89 -37.26 19.69
C LEU A 110 38.60 -36.22 20.58
N CYS A 111 37.84 -35.32 21.20
CA CYS A 111 38.35 -34.46 22.26
C CYS A 111 38.40 -35.26 23.57
N SER A 112 39.56 -35.25 24.23
CA SER A 112 39.85 -36.14 25.36
C SER A 112 39.11 -35.74 26.65
N ARG A 113 38.72 -36.74 27.44
CA ARG A 113 38.24 -36.55 28.82
C ARG A 113 39.38 -36.04 29.71
N LYS A 114 39.51 -34.72 29.83
CA LYS A 114 40.11 -33.98 30.95
C LYS A 114 39.57 -32.55 30.88
N ASN A 115 39.50 -31.86 32.02
CA ASN A 115 38.90 -30.52 32.17
C ASN A 115 37.38 -30.46 31.92
N ILE A 116 36.60 -31.28 32.65
CA ILE A 116 35.24 -30.87 33.01
C ILE A 116 35.40 -29.80 34.10
N ALA A 117 35.17 -28.54 33.74
CA ALA A 117 35.18 -27.44 34.71
C ALA A 117 33.94 -27.51 35.62
N SER A 118 34.06 -27.00 36.85
CA SER A 118 32.95 -27.01 37.81
C SER A 118 31.77 -26.16 37.33
N SER A 119 30.55 -26.64 37.60
CA SER A 119 29.33 -25.88 37.37
C SER A 119 29.11 -24.88 38.51
N ASP A 120 29.72 -23.69 38.42
CA ASP A 120 29.25 -22.44 39.07
C ASP A 120 30.10 -21.23 38.63
N ASP A 121 30.04 -20.85 37.34
CA ASP A 121 30.61 -19.58 36.86
C ASP A 121 29.60 -18.75 36.03
N GLU A 122 28.94 -17.81 36.71
CA GLU A 122 28.06 -16.78 36.15
C GLU A 122 28.69 -15.91 35.05
N ASN A 123 30.03 -15.89 34.91
CA ASN A 123 30.69 -15.01 33.95
C ASN A 123 30.68 -15.52 32.50
N PHE A 124 30.37 -16.80 32.26
CA PHE A 124 30.38 -17.39 30.92
C PHE A 124 29.48 -16.64 29.91
N TRP A 125 28.36 -16.07 30.36
CA TRP A 125 27.43 -15.33 29.50
C TRP A 125 27.79 -13.86 29.25
N LYS A 126 28.82 -13.29 29.92
CA LYS A 126 29.13 -11.85 29.82
C LYS A 126 30.01 -11.44 28.63
N THR A 127 30.74 -12.35 28.00
CA THR A 127 31.82 -12.01 27.05
C THR A 127 31.40 -11.88 25.58
N SER A 128 30.19 -12.31 25.20
CA SER A 128 29.73 -12.35 23.80
C SER A 128 29.42 -10.97 23.17
N SER A 129 29.60 -9.86 23.90
CA SER A 129 29.25 -8.50 23.47
C SER A 129 30.37 -7.71 22.77
N ARG A 130 31.60 -8.25 22.70
CA ARG A 130 32.82 -7.47 22.31
C ARG A 130 33.39 -7.68 20.90
N VAL A 131 32.68 -8.35 19.98
CA VAL A 131 33.13 -8.52 18.57
C VAL A 131 32.07 -8.08 17.55
N LYS A 132 31.88 -6.76 17.40
CA LYS A 132 31.26 -6.14 16.19
C LYS A 132 31.43 -4.62 16.02
N THR A 133 32.30 -3.96 16.79
CA THR A 133 32.52 -2.50 16.79
C THR A 133 33.57 -2.01 15.77
N LYS A 134 33.52 -2.52 14.53
CA LYS A 134 34.29 -1.98 13.38
C LYS A 134 33.50 -2.09 12.06
N ASN A 135 32.35 -1.40 11.94
CA ASN A 135 31.76 -0.93 10.66
C ASN A 135 30.45 -0.12 10.80
N TYR A 136 30.43 0.91 11.66
CA TYR A 136 29.40 1.96 11.61
C TYR A 136 30.02 3.32 12.01
N HIS A 137 30.57 4.04 11.03
CA HIS A 137 31.19 5.35 11.23
C HIS A 137 30.68 6.42 10.23
N LYS A 138 29.40 6.31 9.88
CA LYS A 138 28.55 7.35 9.27
C LYS A 138 27.16 7.26 9.91
N ASN A 139 26.44 8.38 9.94
CA ASN A 139 25.05 8.55 10.42
C ASN A 139 24.81 8.78 11.93
N TYR A 140 25.77 9.32 12.68
CA TYR A 140 25.51 9.95 14.00
C TYR A 140 25.88 11.44 14.02
N THR A 141 25.13 12.25 13.29
CA THR A 141 25.25 13.73 13.27
C THR A 141 23.96 14.47 13.63
N CYS A 142 22.82 13.78 13.79
CA CYS A 142 21.53 14.43 14.09
C CYS A 142 21.26 14.63 15.60
N GLU A 143 21.64 13.69 16.47
CA GLU A 143 21.30 13.76 17.91
C GLU A 143 22.06 14.88 18.65
N TYR A 144 23.28 15.22 18.21
CA TYR A 144 24.08 16.29 18.84
C TYR A 144 23.51 17.70 18.59
N ILE A 145 22.77 17.90 17.49
CA ILE A 145 22.19 19.20 17.12
C ILE A 145 20.95 19.50 17.98
N ILE A 146 20.09 18.50 18.20
CA ILE A 146 18.82 18.65 18.94
C ILE A 146 19.08 19.07 20.40
N ASN A 147 20.04 18.43 21.07
CA ASN A 147 20.40 18.78 22.45
C ASN A 147 21.04 20.18 22.58
N ARG A 148 21.74 20.67 21.55
CA ARG A 148 22.37 22.01 21.57
C ARG A 148 21.36 23.15 21.46
N ILE A 149 20.21 22.93 20.82
CA ILE A 149 19.13 23.93 20.68
C ILE A 149 18.33 24.07 21.98
N LEU A 150 18.15 23.00 22.76
CA LEU A 150 17.32 23.02 23.96
C LEU A 150 17.95 23.72 25.17
N ILE A 151 19.30 23.76 25.25
CA ILE A 151 20.05 24.30 26.40
C ILE A 151 20.22 25.83 26.32
N ASN A 152 20.33 26.40 25.11
CA ASN A 152 20.60 27.83 24.88
C ASN A 152 19.42 28.79 25.14
N LYS A 153 18.43 28.42 25.98
CA LYS A 153 17.27 29.27 26.32
C LYS A 153 17.05 29.51 27.83
N ARG A 154 18.02 29.19 28.69
CA ARG A 154 17.96 29.47 30.14
C ARG A 154 19.29 29.93 30.76
N SER A 155 19.89 31.01 30.23
CA SER A 155 20.89 31.77 31.00
C SER A 155 21.02 33.23 30.53
N SER A 156 20.28 34.12 31.17
CA SER A 156 20.68 35.51 31.42
C SER A 156 19.82 36.10 32.55
N LYS A 157 20.49 36.69 33.55
CA LYS A 157 19.89 37.57 34.57
C LYS A 157 20.55 38.95 34.44
N PRO A 158 19.90 40.02 34.90
CA PRO A 158 20.30 41.39 34.56
C PRO A 158 21.45 41.92 35.42
N ILE A 159 22.17 42.89 34.87
CA ILE A 159 23.01 43.87 35.58
C ILE A 159 22.64 45.25 35.02
N GLU A 160 22.70 46.28 35.86
CA GLU A 160 22.27 47.65 35.56
C GLU A 160 23.35 48.45 34.82
N GLN A 161 22.96 49.46 34.02
CA GLN A 161 23.43 50.84 34.23
C GLN A 161 22.70 51.93 33.41
N LYS A 162 22.55 53.07 34.10
CA LYS A 162 21.98 54.40 33.83
C LYS A 162 22.20 55.13 32.48
N LEU A 163 21.30 56.09 32.22
CA LEU A 163 21.37 57.28 31.32
C LEU A 163 21.36 56.99 29.79
N THR A 164 20.84 57.84 28.87
CA THR A 164 20.30 59.23 28.93
C THR A 164 19.20 59.49 27.86
N VAL A 165 18.38 60.56 28.04
CA VAL A 165 17.78 61.55 27.08
C VAL A 165 17.80 61.22 25.56
N THR A 166 16.73 61.39 24.72
CA THR A 166 16.00 62.65 24.38
C THR A 166 14.49 62.48 23.99
N GLN A 167 13.85 63.50 23.36
CA GLN A 167 12.39 63.73 23.25
C GLN A 167 11.84 63.75 21.80
N LYS A 168 10.52 63.42 21.64
CA LYS A 168 9.43 64.13 20.91
C LYS A 168 8.21 63.18 20.80
N LYS A 169 6.96 63.47 21.20
CA LYS A 169 6.01 64.62 21.10
C LYS A 169 5.44 64.91 19.70
N ASN A 170 4.18 64.51 19.47
CA ASN A 170 3.06 65.16 18.73
C ASN A 170 2.02 64.09 18.28
N LYS A 171 0.70 64.32 18.14
CA LYS A 171 -0.27 65.30 18.70
C LYS A 171 -1.71 64.73 18.54
N LYS A 172 -2.67 65.17 19.37
CA LYS A 172 -4.15 64.92 19.31
C LYS A 172 -4.86 65.93 18.36
N PRO A 173 -6.21 65.98 18.16
CA PRO A 173 -7.36 65.21 18.71
C PRO A 173 -8.04 64.27 17.66
N ILE A 174 -9.35 63.94 17.48
CA ILE A 174 -10.73 64.45 17.82
C ILE A 174 -11.73 63.29 18.10
N ALA A 175 -12.92 63.66 18.60
CA ALA A 175 -14.22 62.98 18.84
C ALA A 175 -14.85 62.20 17.64
N GLU A 176 -15.94 61.40 17.73
CA GLU A 176 -16.78 60.82 18.82
C GLU A 176 -17.56 59.59 18.21
N VAL A 177 -18.25 58.69 18.95
CA VAL A 177 -19.59 58.84 19.58
C VAL A 177 -19.93 57.58 20.41
N SER A 178 -20.57 57.75 21.59
CA SER A 178 -21.44 56.85 22.41
C SER A 178 -21.32 55.30 22.38
N SER A 179 -21.52 54.52 23.46
CA SER A 179 -21.79 54.79 24.90
C SER A 179 -21.81 53.47 25.72
N VAL A 180 -22.06 53.58 27.05
CA VAL A 180 -22.39 52.52 28.03
C VAL A 180 -21.22 51.61 28.50
N GLU A 181 -20.65 52.01 29.64
CA GLU A 181 -20.38 51.28 30.90
C GLU A 181 -20.35 49.72 30.93
N SER A 182 -19.55 49.05 31.76
CA SER A 182 -18.91 49.47 33.03
C SER A 182 -17.47 48.92 33.21
N LYS A 183 -16.67 49.52 34.11
CA LYS A 183 -15.21 49.29 34.22
C LYS A 183 -14.75 48.12 35.11
N ASP A 184 -13.75 47.43 34.57
CA ASP A 184 -12.52 46.89 35.20
C ASP A 184 -12.47 46.61 36.73
N SER A 185 -12.18 45.35 37.07
CA SER A 185 -11.55 44.96 38.33
C SER A 185 -10.07 44.64 38.13
N LYS A 186 -9.14 45.39 38.75
CA LYS A 186 -7.73 44.96 38.83
C LYS A 186 -6.97 45.48 40.05
N LEU A 187 -6.70 44.56 40.98
CA LEU A 187 -5.53 44.46 41.89
C LEU A 187 -4.84 45.76 42.35
N CYS A 188 -4.87 46.03 43.66
CA CYS A 188 -3.69 45.72 44.48
C CYS A 188 -3.87 45.82 46.02
N SER A 189 -3.15 44.92 46.70
CA SER A 189 -2.38 45.09 47.95
C SER A 189 -2.96 45.89 49.13
N THR A 190 -3.20 45.13 50.20
CA THR A 190 -2.91 45.46 51.61
C THR A 190 -1.88 46.58 51.86
N ASN A 191 -2.25 47.51 52.74
CA ASN A 191 -1.70 47.63 54.10
C ASN A 191 -2.81 48.14 55.05
N GLY A 192 -2.70 47.87 56.36
CA GLY A 192 -3.84 47.92 57.29
C GLY A 192 -3.93 49.13 58.23
N ILE A 193 -5.11 49.27 58.85
CA ILE A 193 -5.46 50.11 60.01
C ILE A 193 -6.35 49.27 60.94
N GLU A 194 -6.40 49.61 62.22
CA GLU A 194 -6.97 48.77 63.29
C GLU A 194 -8.50 48.90 63.51
N ILE A 195 -9.08 47.78 63.96
CA ILE A 195 -10.25 47.65 64.86
C ILE A 195 -11.52 48.48 64.56
N ALA A 196 -12.52 47.79 64.01
CA ALA A 196 -13.92 47.93 64.42
C ALA A 196 -14.62 46.55 64.31
N PRO A 197 -15.46 46.12 65.28
CA PRO A 197 -15.92 44.75 65.36
C PRO A 197 -17.12 44.46 64.44
N PHE A 198 -16.87 43.86 63.28
CA PHE A 198 -17.96 43.25 62.50
C PHE A 198 -18.54 42.05 63.23
N GLY A 199 -19.87 42.03 63.32
CA GLY A 199 -20.61 41.21 64.28
C GLY A 199 -20.39 39.72 64.14
N ASN A 200 -20.51 39.01 65.27
CA ASN A 200 -20.49 37.55 65.34
C ASN A 200 -21.65 36.97 64.51
N ILE A 201 -21.41 36.68 63.22
CA ILE A 201 -22.24 35.76 62.46
C ILE A 201 -22.04 34.39 63.10
N LYS A 202 -22.92 34.08 64.06
CA LYS A 202 -22.91 32.86 64.84
C LYS A 202 -23.41 31.72 63.96
N VAL A 203 -22.56 31.31 63.01
CA VAL A 203 -22.80 30.21 62.07
C VAL A 203 -22.90 28.92 62.87
N THR A 204 -24.09 28.65 63.42
CA THR A 204 -24.43 27.39 64.07
C THR A 204 -24.71 26.33 63.02
N ILE A 205 -23.72 26.10 62.15
CA ILE A 205 -23.57 24.82 61.46
C ILE A 205 -23.22 23.81 62.57
N LYS A 206 -24.26 23.38 63.28
CA LYS A 206 -24.26 22.14 64.04
C LYS A 206 -24.35 20.99 63.05
N ASP A 207 -23.35 20.89 62.17
CA ASP A 207 -23.04 19.65 61.49
C ASP A 207 -22.68 18.67 62.59
N LYS A 208 -23.70 17.93 63.05
CA LYS A 208 -23.49 16.74 63.87
C LYS A 208 -22.46 15.91 63.10
N PRO A 209 -21.29 15.58 63.68
CA PRO A 209 -20.41 14.61 63.04
C PRO A 209 -21.23 13.33 62.94
N ASN A 210 -21.68 13.01 61.72
CA ASN A 210 -22.53 11.86 61.51
C ASN A 210 -21.66 10.65 61.77
N TYR A 211 -21.80 10.07 62.97
CA TYR A 211 -21.17 8.83 63.40
C TYR A 211 -21.85 7.67 62.64
N GLU A 212 -21.72 7.69 61.31
CA GLU A 212 -21.77 6.48 60.52
C GLU A 212 -20.77 5.52 61.14
N SER A 213 -21.25 4.40 61.67
CA SER A 213 -20.34 3.44 62.29
C SER A 213 -19.30 2.99 61.27
N GLU A 214 -18.13 2.59 61.74
CA GLU A 214 -17.07 2.12 60.85
C GLU A 214 -17.57 0.95 59.98
N GLU A 215 -18.49 0.14 60.52
CA GLU A 215 -19.24 -0.89 59.78
C GLU A 215 -20.14 -0.35 58.67
N GLN A 216 -20.87 0.76 58.86
CA GLN A 216 -21.65 1.38 57.79
C GLN A 216 -20.75 1.84 56.65
N ARG A 217 -19.61 2.49 56.97
CA ARG A 217 -18.61 2.89 55.97
C ARG A 217 -17.98 1.70 55.25
N LEU A 218 -17.65 0.63 55.97
CA LEU A 218 -17.15 -0.62 55.39
C LEU A 218 -18.19 -1.35 54.53
N ASN A 219 -19.47 -1.31 54.89
CA ASN A 219 -20.56 -1.88 54.11
C ASN A 219 -20.84 -1.07 52.83
N ILE A 220 -20.78 0.26 52.90
CA ILE A 220 -20.83 1.16 51.72
C ILE A 220 -19.66 0.84 50.77
N LEU A 221 -18.42 0.75 51.28
CA LEU A 221 -17.26 0.35 50.50
C LEU A 221 -17.42 -1.05 49.88
N ARG A 222 -17.90 -2.04 50.64
CA ARG A 222 -18.19 -3.41 50.17
C ARG A 222 -19.23 -3.40 49.03
N SER A 223 -20.27 -2.58 49.13
CA SER A 223 -21.29 -2.38 48.08
C SER A 223 -20.68 -1.80 46.80
N TYR A 224 -19.83 -0.77 46.91
CA TYR A 224 -19.10 -0.21 45.78
C TYR A 224 -18.15 -1.24 45.14
N PHE A 225 -17.44 -2.06 45.93
CA PHE A 225 -16.56 -3.10 45.41
C PHE A 225 -17.32 -4.22 44.67
N GLU A 226 -18.47 -4.70 45.17
CA GLU A 226 -19.28 -5.67 44.41
C GLU A 226 -19.91 -5.05 43.17
N THR A 227 -20.32 -3.78 43.21
CA THR A 227 -20.80 -3.05 42.04
C THR A 227 -19.70 -2.93 40.97
N LEU A 228 -18.46 -2.61 41.36
CA LEU A 228 -17.30 -2.60 40.47
C LEU A 228 -16.99 -4.00 39.91
N ARG A 229 -17.10 -5.04 40.75
CA ARG A 229 -16.90 -6.45 40.38
C ARG A 229 -18.01 -6.96 39.44
N LYS A 230 -19.24 -6.47 39.57
CA LYS A 230 -20.36 -6.73 38.65
C LYS A 230 -20.09 -6.07 37.29
N ASN A 231 -19.78 -4.77 37.27
CA ASN A 231 -19.39 -4.04 36.07
C ASN A 231 -18.20 -4.71 35.34
N ALA A 232 -17.17 -5.17 36.07
CA ALA A 232 -16.06 -5.93 35.50
C ALA A 232 -16.46 -7.29 34.87
N ARG A 233 -17.48 -7.97 35.41
CA ARG A 233 -18.07 -9.20 34.82
C ARG A 233 -18.88 -8.87 33.56
N ASP A 234 -19.72 -7.85 33.62
CA ASP A 234 -20.56 -7.45 32.48
C ASP A 234 -19.73 -6.87 31.31
N LYS A 235 -18.65 -6.14 31.61
CA LYS A 235 -17.68 -5.70 30.60
C LYS A 235 -16.97 -6.86 29.88
N ARG A 236 -16.69 -7.98 30.57
CA ARG A 236 -16.20 -9.22 29.92
C ARG A 236 -17.25 -9.82 29.00
N ARG A 237 -18.49 -9.97 29.49
CA ARG A 237 -19.63 -10.45 28.69
C ARG A 237 -19.84 -9.63 27.41
N LEU A 238 -19.72 -8.30 27.48
CA LEU A 238 -19.80 -7.43 26.30
C LEU A 238 -18.69 -7.70 25.27
N TYR A 239 -17.44 -7.94 25.69
CA TYR A 239 -16.36 -8.34 24.77
C TYR A 239 -16.59 -9.75 24.18
N GLU A 240 -17.14 -10.69 24.94
CA GLU A 240 -17.51 -12.03 24.46
C GLU A 240 -18.65 -11.97 23.42
N ILE A 241 -19.66 -11.12 23.65
CA ILE A 241 -20.76 -10.88 22.69
C ILE A 241 -20.21 -10.22 21.42
N MET A 242 -19.38 -9.19 21.55
CA MET A 242 -18.77 -8.49 20.41
C MET A 242 -17.89 -9.42 19.55
N THR A 243 -17.08 -10.27 20.18
CA THR A 243 -16.22 -11.24 19.46
C THR A 243 -17.03 -12.38 18.83
N ARG A 244 -18.11 -12.85 19.47
CA ARG A 244 -19.09 -13.77 18.84
C ARG A 244 -19.73 -13.14 17.60
N ILE A 245 -20.21 -11.90 17.69
CA ILE A 245 -20.81 -11.16 16.55
C ILE A 245 -19.79 -11.02 15.41
N GLN A 246 -18.56 -10.60 15.71
CA GLN A 246 -17.50 -10.45 14.71
C GLN A 246 -17.13 -11.79 14.04
N THR A 247 -17.16 -12.89 14.81
CA THR A 247 -16.95 -14.26 14.29
C THR A 247 -18.08 -14.68 13.36
N ILE A 248 -19.35 -14.47 13.75
CA ILE A 248 -20.52 -14.78 12.92
C ILE A 248 -20.50 -13.96 11.61
N LEU A 249 -20.17 -12.67 11.66
CA LEU A 249 -20.03 -11.83 10.47
C LEU A 249 -18.90 -12.31 9.55
N SER A 250 -17.77 -12.74 10.12
CA SER A 250 -16.64 -13.28 9.36
C SER A 250 -16.99 -14.63 8.69
N GLN A 251 -17.69 -15.52 9.41
CA GLN A 251 -18.21 -16.77 8.85
C GLN A 251 -19.26 -16.53 7.75
N ARG A 252 -20.15 -15.53 7.90
CA ARG A 252 -21.12 -15.14 6.86
C ARG A 252 -20.41 -14.64 5.59
N LYS A 253 -19.38 -13.79 5.74
CA LYS A 253 -18.54 -13.34 4.61
C LYS A 253 -17.82 -14.52 3.93
N LEU A 254 -17.20 -15.41 4.71
CA LEU A 254 -16.53 -16.60 4.18
C LEU A 254 -17.49 -17.53 3.41
N LYS A 255 -18.69 -17.79 3.96
CA LYS A 255 -19.75 -18.56 3.27
C LYS A 255 -20.17 -17.91 1.95
N SER A 256 -20.27 -16.58 1.91
CA SER A 256 -20.56 -15.83 0.67
C SER A 256 -19.44 -15.99 -0.38
N TYR A 257 -18.17 -15.81 0.00
CA TYR A 257 -17.04 -16.03 -0.92
C TYR A 257 -16.97 -17.48 -1.42
N ILE A 258 -17.22 -18.47 -0.56
CA ILE A 258 -17.29 -19.89 -0.96
C ILE A 258 -18.46 -20.14 -1.93
N HIS A 259 -19.61 -19.48 -1.74
CA HIS A 259 -20.73 -19.57 -2.68
C HIS A 259 -20.38 -18.94 -4.04
N ILE A 260 -19.81 -17.74 -4.06
CA ILE A 260 -19.35 -17.06 -5.28
C ILE A 260 -18.32 -17.92 -6.02
N TRP A 261 -17.35 -18.51 -5.31
CA TRP A 261 -16.38 -19.43 -5.88
C TRP A 261 -17.05 -20.69 -6.47
N LYS A 262 -17.97 -21.33 -5.73
CA LYS A 262 -18.73 -22.48 -6.25
C LYS A 262 -19.55 -22.13 -7.50
N MET A 263 -20.15 -20.95 -7.56
CA MET A 263 -20.87 -20.47 -8.74
C MET A 263 -19.94 -20.18 -9.92
N HIS A 264 -18.74 -19.63 -9.67
CA HIS A 264 -17.73 -19.44 -10.71
C HIS A 264 -17.21 -20.78 -11.25
N VAL A 265 -16.89 -21.74 -10.38
CA VAL A 265 -16.48 -23.10 -10.76
C VAL A 265 -17.58 -23.80 -11.56
N LYS A 266 -18.85 -23.70 -11.15
CA LYS A 266 -19.99 -24.21 -11.94
C LYS A 266 -20.07 -23.55 -13.32
N LYS A 267 -19.93 -22.22 -13.42
CA LYS A 267 -19.95 -21.49 -14.70
C LYS A 267 -18.81 -21.93 -15.62
N VAL A 268 -17.58 -22.05 -15.09
CA VAL A 268 -16.42 -22.52 -15.86
C VAL A 268 -16.58 -23.98 -16.29
N LYS A 269 -17.16 -24.85 -15.45
CA LYS A 269 -17.48 -26.24 -15.85
C LYS A 269 -18.52 -26.28 -16.98
N ALA A 270 -19.61 -25.53 -16.86
CA ALA A 270 -20.63 -25.41 -17.90
C ALA A 270 -20.08 -24.82 -19.22
N GLN A 271 -19.17 -23.85 -19.14
CA GLN A 271 -18.47 -23.30 -20.32
C GLN A 271 -17.54 -24.34 -20.98
N ARG A 272 -16.84 -25.18 -20.20
CA ARG A 272 -16.07 -26.31 -20.74
C ARG A 272 -16.96 -27.38 -21.36
N GLU A 273 -18.11 -27.67 -20.76
CA GLU A 273 -19.10 -28.62 -21.29
C GLU A 273 -19.80 -28.10 -22.55
N GLN A 274 -20.01 -26.79 -22.68
CA GLN A 274 -20.43 -26.16 -23.94
C GLN A 274 -19.31 -26.19 -24.99
N ALA A 275 -18.07 -25.91 -24.62
CA ALA A 275 -16.92 -26.00 -25.54
C ALA A 275 -16.71 -27.43 -26.06
N ALA A 276 -16.84 -28.44 -25.21
CA ALA A 276 -16.77 -29.86 -25.60
C ALA A 276 -17.94 -30.33 -26.46
N LYS A 277 -19.07 -29.61 -26.44
CA LYS A 277 -20.23 -29.83 -27.35
C LYS A 277 -20.14 -29.01 -28.64
N ASN A 278 -19.08 -28.23 -28.84
CA ASN A 278 -18.94 -27.38 -30.01
C ASN A 278 -18.40 -28.20 -31.21
N PRO A 279 -19.16 -28.34 -32.31
CA PRO A 279 -18.92 -29.38 -33.34
C PRO A 279 -17.68 -29.16 -34.21
N ASP A 280 -16.84 -28.16 -33.91
CA ASP A 280 -15.60 -27.88 -34.62
C ASP A 280 -14.38 -28.57 -34.00
N ILE A 281 -14.45 -29.03 -32.74
CA ILE A 281 -13.33 -29.78 -32.12
C ILE A 281 -13.06 -31.09 -32.89
N PRO A 282 -14.06 -31.95 -33.21
CA PRO A 282 -13.82 -33.15 -34.01
C PRO A 282 -13.29 -32.86 -35.42
N LYS A 283 -13.66 -31.70 -36.02
CA LYS A 283 -13.14 -31.27 -37.33
C LYS A 283 -11.67 -30.90 -37.26
N ILE A 284 -11.24 -30.25 -36.17
CA ILE A 284 -9.84 -29.89 -35.91
C ILE A 284 -9.01 -31.15 -35.63
N GLU A 285 -9.56 -32.12 -34.88
CA GLU A 285 -8.89 -33.39 -34.61
C GLU A 285 -8.74 -34.23 -35.90
N MET A 286 -9.80 -34.38 -36.71
CA MET A 286 -9.70 -35.00 -38.03
C MET A 286 -8.64 -34.31 -38.90
N LEU A 287 -8.63 -32.97 -38.99
CA LEU A 287 -7.65 -32.23 -39.79
C LEU A 287 -6.21 -32.49 -39.31
N VAL A 288 -5.99 -32.55 -38.00
CA VAL A 288 -4.69 -32.86 -37.39
C VAL A 288 -4.26 -34.30 -37.71
N ASP A 289 -5.18 -35.26 -37.72
CA ASP A 289 -4.88 -36.65 -38.06
C ASP A 289 -4.64 -36.85 -39.57
N THR A 290 -5.39 -36.20 -40.46
CA THR A 290 -5.08 -36.16 -41.91
C THR A 290 -3.67 -35.58 -42.16
N ILE A 291 -3.27 -34.54 -41.41
CA ILE A 291 -1.91 -33.97 -41.50
C ILE A 291 -0.84 -34.96 -41.01
N LYS A 292 -1.11 -35.78 -39.99
CA LYS A 292 -0.20 -36.85 -39.54
C LYS A 292 -0.08 -37.96 -40.58
N GLU A 293 -1.18 -38.31 -41.23
CA GLU A 293 -1.25 -39.41 -42.21
C GLU A 293 -0.48 -39.08 -43.50
N VAL A 294 -0.71 -37.90 -44.07
CA VAL A 294 0.10 -37.38 -45.20
C VAL A 294 1.59 -37.28 -44.83
N GLN A 295 1.91 -36.89 -43.58
CA GLN A 295 3.29 -36.92 -43.07
C GLN A 295 3.88 -38.32 -42.85
N LYS A 296 3.06 -39.38 -42.89
CA LYS A 296 3.47 -40.78 -42.74
C LYS A 296 3.74 -41.38 -44.12
N GLU A 297 2.87 -41.12 -45.10
CA GLU A 297 3.08 -41.47 -46.52
C GLU A 297 4.36 -40.85 -47.09
N LEU A 298 4.56 -39.54 -46.87
CA LEU A 298 5.77 -38.82 -47.29
C LEU A 298 7.08 -39.37 -46.67
N LYS A 299 7.00 -40.15 -45.57
CA LYS A 299 8.15 -40.83 -44.95
C LYS A 299 8.27 -42.30 -45.40
N SER A 300 7.20 -42.89 -45.93
CA SER A 300 7.20 -44.23 -46.53
C SER A 300 7.93 -44.24 -47.87
N ASN A 301 7.64 -43.27 -48.73
CA ASN A 301 8.05 -43.25 -50.14
C ASN A 301 9.56 -42.95 -50.38
N HIS A 302 10.37 -42.90 -49.33
CA HIS A 302 11.83 -42.62 -49.39
C HIS A 302 12.69 -43.80 -48.90
N ARG A 303 12.21 -45.05 -49.01
CA ARG A 303 12.97 -46.26 -48.62
C ARG A 303 12.92 -47.40 -49.65
N THR A 304 13.65 -47.25 -50.75
CA THR A 304 13.94 -48.36 -51.68
C THR A 304 15.36 -48.30 -52.25
N LYS A 305 16.11 -49.38 -52.02
CA LYS A 305 17.32 -49.84 -52.74
C LYS A 305 18.67 -49.08 -52.49
N PRO A 306 19.84 -49.76 -52.66
CA PRO A 306 20.82 -49.81 -51.56
C PRO A 306 22.33 -49.74 -51.94
N LYS A 307 23.20 -49.79 -50.91
CA LYS A 307 24.60 -50.36 -50.86
C LYS A 307 25.67 -49.81 -51.84
N ASP A 308 26.97 -49.74 -51.51
CA ASP A 308 27.78 -50.14 -50.33
C ASP A 308 28.93 -49.10 -50.07
N PRO A 309 29.77 -49.22 -49.02
CA PRO A 309 30.69 -48.17 -48.52
C PRO A 309 32.20 -48.52 -48.78
N PRO A 310 33.25 -48.04 -48.04
CA PRO A 310 33.37 -46.97 -47.01
C PRO A 310 34.58 -46.00 -47.15
N SER A 311 34.59 -44.89 -46.41
CA SER A 311 35.82 -44.30 -45.84
C SER A 311 35.54 -43.50 -44.55
N ASN A 312 36.57 -43.22 -43.74
CA ASN A 312 36.43 -42.80 -42.33
C ASN A 312 36.60 -41.30 -42.08
N SER A 313 35.74 -40.71 -41.23
CA SER A 313 36.16 -39.75 -40.18
C SER A 313 35.06 -39.63 -39.10
N ARG A 314 35.36 -38.97 -37.96
CA ARG A 314 34.60 -39.11 -36.71
C ARG A 314 33.56 -38.00 -36.47
N ASN A 315 32.41 -38.41 -35.94
CA ASN A 315 31.39 -37.59 -35.24
C ASN A 315 31.92 -37.09 -33.86
N PRO A 316 31.21 -36.21 -33.10
CA PRO A 316 29.85 -35.68 -33.31
C PRO A 316 29.68 -34.15 -33.20
N GLU A 317 28.61 -33.58 -33.80
CA GLU A 317 27.45 -33.06 -33.02
C GLU A 317 26.28 -32.58 -33.92
N SER A 318 25.13 -32.27 -33.31
CA SER A 318 23.83 -32.25 -33.97
C SER A 318 23.54 -31.02 -34.84
N LEU A 319 23.23 -31.24 -36.13
CA LEU A 319 22.63 -30.23 -37.01
C LEU A 319 21.35 -30.77 -37.68
N LYS A 320 20.18 -30.33 -37.21
CA LYS A 320 18.85 -30.66 -37.80
C LYS A 320 17.80 -29.57 -37.54
N LYS A 321 17.53 -28.76 -38.56
CA LYS A 321 16.18 -28.43 -39.09
C LYS A 321 16.28 -27.33 -40.17
N PHE A 322 15.55 -27.52 -41.27
CA PHE A 322 15.35 -26.46 -42.27
C PHE A 322 14.49 -25.32 -41.66
N PRO A 323 14.83 -24.05 -41.88
CA PRO A 323 14.00 -22.94 -41.43
C PRO A 323 12.75 -22.81 -42.31
N SER A 324 11.57 -22.88 -41.70
CA SER A 324 10.32 -22.41 -42.32
C SER A 324 10.47 -20.92 -42.64
N LYS A 325 10.11 -20.51 -43.88
CA LYS A 325 10.17 -19.11 -44.34
C LYS A 325 9.57 -18.17 -43.28
N PRO A 326 10.34 -17.21 -42.72
CA PRO A 326 9.77 -16.19 -41.86
C PRO A 326 8.76 -15.35 -42.66
N PHE A 327 7.59 -15.09 -42.08
CA PHE A 327 6.75 -13.98 -42.52
C PHE A 327 7.49 -12.70 -42.11
N ILE A 328 8.27 -12.13 -43.04
CA ILE A 328 9.02 -10.90 -42.80
C ILE A 328 8.02 -9.75 -42.71
N VAL A 329 7.59 -9.45 -41.48
CA VAL A 329 7.12 -8.13 -41.13
C VAL A 329 8.29 -7.18 -41.39
N GLU A 330 8.17 -6.32 -42.41
CA GLU A 330 9.17 -5.28 -42.65
C GLU A 330 9.43 -4.52 -41.34
N SER A 331 10.70 -4.33 -40.98
CA SER A 331 11.02 -3.50 -39.83
C SER A 331 10.49 -2.07 -40.08
N PRO A 332 10.05 -1.33 -39.05
CA PRO A 332 9.61 0.05 -39.22
C PRO A 332 10.65 0.96 -39.88
N THR A 333 11.93 0.59 -39.81
CA THR A 333 13.04 1.23 -40.55
C THR A 333 12.99 0.94 -42.06
N GLN A 334 12.67 -0.28 -42.48
CA GLN A 334 12.59 -0.66 -43.90
C GLN A 334 11.37 -0.02 -44.59
N SER A 335 10.20 -0.06 -43.96
CA SER A 335 9.01 0.61 -44.53
C SER A 335 9.18 2.14 -44.55
N ARG A 336 9.91 2.73 -43.59
CA ARG A 336 10.30 4.15 -43.62
C ARG A 336 11.28 4.46 -44.77
N LEU A 337 12.27 3.60 -45.02
CA LEU A 337 13.18 3.72 -46.16
C LEU A 337 12.44 3.62 -47.49
N ASN A 338 11.48 2.68 -47.61
CA ASN A 338 10.64 2.54 -48.80
C ASN A 338 9.73 3.77 -49.01
N ALA A 339 9.16 4.33 -47.94
CA ALA A 339 8.40 5.59 -48.02
C ALA A 339 9.28 6.78 -48.46
N GLN A 340 10.52 6.88 -47.94
CA GLN A 340 11.47 7.91 -48.36
C GLN A 340 11.87 7.76 -49.84
N LYS A 341 12.12 6.54 -50.33
CA LYS A 341 12.38 6.26 -51.76
C LYS A 341 11.22 6.70 -52.65
N GLU A 342 9.98 6.44 -52.26
CA GLU A 342 8.80 6.85 -53.05
C GLU A 342 8.54 8.36 -53.00
N ILE A 343 8.88 9.04 -51.90
CA ILE A 343 8.88 10.51 -51.83
C ILE A 343 9.93 11.09 -52.80
N ILE A 344 11.16 10.56 -52.79
CA ILE A 344 12.23 10.97 -53.71
C ILE A 344 11.82 10.72 -55.16
N ARG A 345 11.18 9.58 -55.47
CA ARG A 345 10.66 9.28 -56.82
C ARG A 345 9.62 10.29 -57.27
N LYS A 346 8.69 10.67 -56.39
CA LYS A 346 7.67 11.71 -56.66
C LYS A 346 8.28 13.11 -56.85
N GLN A 347 9.29 13.46 -56.06
CA GLN A 347 10.04 14.72 -56.23
C GLN A 347 10.81 14.75 -57.55
N ARG A 348 11.46 13.64 -57.94
CA ARG A 348 12.13 13.51 -59.25
C ARG A 348 11.14 13.62 -60.43
N MET A 349 9.97 12.97 -60.36
CA MET A 349 8.94 13.13 -61.39
C MET A 349 8.46 14.58 -61.50
N LYS A 350 8.22 15.28 -60.38
CA LYS A 350 7.87 16.71 -60.39
C LYS A 350 8.97 17.59 -60.97
N LEU A 351 10.25 17.29 -60.72
CA LEU A 351 11.37 18.01 -61.34
C LEU A 351 11.43 17.80 -62.86
N VAL A 352 11.18 16.59 -63.35
CA VAL A 352 11.09 16.33 -64.80
C VAL A 352 9.88 17.06 -65.42
N GLU A 353 8.74 17.07 -64.74
CA GLU A 353 7.53 17.78 -65.17
C GLU A 353 7.75 19.31 -65.19
N GLN A 354 8.41 19.87 -64.17
CA GLN A 354 8.82 21.27 -64.14
C GLN A 354 9.85 21.62 -65.22
N ASN A 355 10.86 20.76 -65.46
CA ASN A 355 11.82 20.96 -66.53
C ASN A 355 11.14 20.94 -67.91
N LYS A 356 10.19 20.03 -68.16
CA LYS A 356 9.40 20.01 -69.39
C LYS A 356 8.57 21.28 -69.57
N ILE A 357 7.97 21.81 -68.50
CA ILE A 357 7.27 23.10 -68.54
C ILE A 357 8.24 24.25 -68.84
N ILE A 358 9.46 24.23 -68.29
CA ILE A 358 10.52 25.22 -68.59
C ILE A 358 10.97 25.12 -70.06
N GLU A 359 11.08 23.91 -70.63
CA GLU A 359 11.38 23.69 -72.04
C GLU A 359 10.24 24.17 -72.95
N GLU A 360 8.97 23.86 -72.63
CA GLU A 360 7.81 24.37 -73.36
C GLU A 360 7.69 25.90 -73.30
N LEU A 361 8.01 26.51 -72.15
CA LEU A 361 8.05 27.97 -72.01
C LEU A 361 9.21 28.60 -72.79
N LYS A 362 10.41 27.99 -72.79
CA LYS A 362 11.54 28.43 -73.62
C LYS A 362 11.23 28.31 -75.11
N LEU A 363 10.61 27.21 -75.55
CA LEU A 363 10.18 27.01 -76.93
C LEU A 363 9.14 28.05 -77.35
N LYS A 364 8.17 28.38 -76.48
CA LYS A 364 7.25 29.50 -76.72
C LYS A 364 7.98 30.84 -76.79
N GLN A 365 8.89 31.13 -75.88
CA GLN A 365 9.65 32.39 -75.88
C GLN A 365 10.52 32.54 -77.12
N VAL A 366 11.11 31.45 -77.63
CA VAL A 366 11.83 31.41 -78.91
C VAL A 366 10.87 31.59 -80.08
N GLN A 367 9.71 30.91 -80.08
CA GLN A 367 8.70 31.06 -81.13
C GLN A 367 8.15 32.50 -81.21
N GLU A 368 7.92 33.14 -80.06
CA GLU A 368 7.51 34.55 -79.97
C GLU A 368 8.64 35.50 -80.38
N ALA A 369 9.90 35.16 -80.15
CA ALA A 369 11.03 35.93 -80.65
C ALA A 369 11.17 35.79 -82.18
N ILE A 370 10.85 34.62 -82.74
CA ILE A 370 10.78 34.40 -84.20
C ILE A 370 9.60 35.18 -84.82
N THR A 371 8.42 35.21 -84.18
CA THR A 371 7.31 36.04 -84.68
C THR A 371 7.61 37.52 -84.51
N ARG A 372 8.18 37.97 -83.38
CA ARG A 372 8.55 39.37 -83.17
C ARG A 372 9.65 39.83 -84.13
N SER A 373 10.71 39.07 -84.34
CA SER A 373 11.72 39.40 -85.37
C SER A 373 11.16 39.33 -86.80
N GLY A 374 10.18 38.47 -87.07
CA GLY A 374 9.40 38.48 -88.32
C GLY A 374 8.54 39.74 -88.49
N GLU A 375 7.88 40.19 -87.42
CA GLU A 375 7.09 41.43 -87.40
C GLU A 375 8.00 42.67 -87.47
N GLU A 376 9.14 42.68 -86.78
CA GLU A 376 10.17 43.73 -86.81
C GLU A 376 10.82 43.82 -88.20
N THR A 377 11.11 42.71 -88.88
CA THR A 377 11.60 42.74 -90.26
C THR A 377 10.52 43.15 -91.27
N VAL A 378 9.26 42.74 -91.08
CA VAL A 378 8.13 43.24 -91.89
C VAL A 378 7.86 44.73 -91.62
N ASN A 379 8.04 45.20 -90.38
CA ASN A 379 7.86 46.60 -90.03
C ASN A 379 9.04 47.46 -90.50
N ALA A 380 10.29 46.99 -90.41
CA ALA A 380 11.43 47.65 -91.06
C ALA A 380 11.28 47.70 -92.59
N ALA A 381 10.71 46.66 -93.22
CA ALA A 381 10.34 46.68 -94.63
C ALA A 381 9.20 47.66 -94.95
N ARG A 382 8.27 47.91 -94.01
CA ARG A 382 7.25 48.98 -94.13
C ARG A 382 7.84 50.36 -93.90
N GLU A 383 8.71 50.53 -92.90
CA GLU A 383 9.34 51.81 -92.55
C GLU A 383 10.25 52.30 -93.65
N THR A 384 11.10 51.43 -94.21
CA THR A 384 11.88 51.72 -95.42
C THR A 384 10.97 52.05 -96.61
N LEU A 385 9.85 51.36 -96.79
CA LEU A 385 8.87 51.67 -97.84
C LEU A 385 8.12 53.01 -97.61
N THR A 386 7.97 53.46 -96.36
CA THR A 386 7.39 54.78 -96.03
C THR A 386 8.39 55.92 -96.06
N HIS A 387 9.67 55.67 -95.74
CA HIS A 387 10.75 56.66 -95.85
C HIS A 387 11.24 56.83 -97.30
N CYS A 388 10.93 55.89 -98.21
CA CYS A 388 11.12 56.09 -99.65
C CYS A 388 10.20 57.20 -100.18
N GLY A 389 10.78 58.37 -100.45
CA GLY A 389 10.08 59.52 -101.01
C GLY A 389 9.33 59.25 -102.32
N GLN A 390 8.38 60.13 -102.67
CA GLN A 390 7.43 59.94 -103.77
C GLN A 390 8.08 59.66 -105.15
N GLN A 391 9.34 60.06 -105.34
CA GLN A 391 10.12 59.83 -106.55
C GLN A 391 10.44 58.33 -106.73
N THR A 392 10.93 57.63 -105.71
CA THR A 392 11.20 56.19 -105.73
C THR A 392 9.92 55.37 -105.92
N ARG A 393 8.81 55.84 -105.33
CA ARG A 393 7.48 55.21 -105.44
C ARG A 393 6.94 55.21 -106.88
N ARG A 394 7.37 56.14 -107.73
CA ARG A 394 7.07 56.12 -109.18
C ARG A 394 7.95 55.11 -109.93
N SER A 395 9.25 55.04 -109.63
CA SER A 395 10.16 54.05 -110.24
C SER A 395 9.75 52.61 -109.95
N LEU A 396 9.29 52.30 -108.73
CA LEU A 396 8.83 50.95 -108.39
C LEU A 396 7.56 50.54 -109.17
N ILE A 397 6.61 51.46 -109.35
CA ILE A 397 5.41 51.24 -110.19
C ILE A 397 5.80 51.09 -111.68
N GLN A 398 6.88 51.75 -112.12
CA GLN A 398 7.38 51.62 -113.49
C GLN A 398 8.09 50.28 -113.73
N LEU A 399 8.85 49.77 -112.75
CA LEU A 399 9.41 48.40 -112.76
C LEU A 399 8.31 47.33 -112.75
N MET A 400 7.26 47.50 -111.92
CA MET A 400 6.11 46.58 -111.92
C MET A 400 5.32 46.61 -113.25
N ARG A 401 5.41 47.70 -114.03
CA ARG A 401 4.88 47.76 -115.41
C ARG A 401 5.78 47.07 -116.45
N GLN A 402 7.09 46.91 -116.17
CA GLN A 402 8.01 46.16 -117.03
C GLN A 402 7.89 44.64 -116.82
N ALA A 403 7.33 44.18 -115.69
CA ALA A 403 7.12 42.76 -115.37
C ALA A 403 5.89 42.09 -116.06
N GLY A 404 5.20 42.81 -116.96
CA GLY A 404 4.39 42.19 -118.03
C GLY A 404 3.04 41.54 -117.67
N TYR A 405 2.04 42.35 -117.29
CA TYR A 405 0.62 41.95 -117.40
C TYR A 405 -0.21 43.02 -118.14
N ARG A 406 -1.00 42.59 -119.13
CA ARG A 406 -1.79 43.43 -120.05
C ARG A 406 -3.01 42.63 -120.52
N ASP A 407 -4.21 43.15 -120.29
CA ASP A 407 -5.37 43.15 -121.21
C ASP A 407 -6.62 43.75 -120.51
N LYS A 408 -7.72 44.09 -121.20
CA LYS A 408 -8.02 44.79 -122.47
C LYS A 408 -9.55 44.79 -122.61
N SER A 409 -10.11 45.63 -123.49
CA SER A 409 -11.56 45.93 -123.62
C SER A 409 -12.13 46.69 -122.40
N LEU A 410 -13.14 47.56 -122.54
CA LEU A 410 -14.01 47.87 -123.69
C LEU A 410 -13.83 49.32 -124.18
N ILE A 411 -14.25 49.60 -125.42
CA ILE A 411 -14.36 50.94 -126.03
C ILE A 411 -15.73 51.04 -126.72
N ALA A 412 -16.41 52.19 -126.62
CA ALA A 412 -17.67 52.49 -127.31
C ALA A 412 -17.65 53.92 -127.90
N PRO A 413 -17.80 54.11 -129.23
CA PRO A 413 -17.77 55.45 -129.85
C PRO A 413 -18.98 55.78 -130.78
N VAL A 414 -19.52 57.00 -130.66
CA VAL A 414 -20.44 57.71 -131.59
C VAL A 414 -20.31 59.22 -131.26
N GLN A 415 -20.48 60.25 -132.11
CA GLN A 415 -20.99 60.43 -133.49
C GLN A 415 -20.08 61.44 -134.26
N VAL A 416 -20.05 61.41 -135.61
CA VAL A 416 -19.61 62.53 -136.49
C VAL A 416 -20.43 62.51 -137.82
N PRO A 417 -20.86 63.64 -138.43
CA PRO A 417 -21.93 63.65 -139.44
C PRO A 417 -21.54 63.67 -140.94
N ASN A 418 -22.43 63.09 -141.77
CA ASN A 418 -22.83 63.38 -143.16
C ASN A 418 -21.82 63.86 -144.25
N PRO A 419 -21.63 63.06 -145.34
CA PRO A 419 -21.00 63.47 -146.61
C PRO A 419 -21.99 63.67 -147.80
N PRO A 420 -21.72 64.53 -148.81
CA PRO A 420 -22.60 64.71 -149.98
C PRO A 420 -22.12 64.10 -151.32
N LYS A 421 -23.07 63.47 -152.04
CA LYS A 421 -23.26 63.49 -153.52
C LYS A 421 -22.10 63.14 -154.49
N PHE A 422 -21.60 61.90 -154.44
CA PHE A 422 -21.01 61.18 -155.61
C PHE A 422 -21.75 59.85 -155.93
N LEU A 423 -22.66 59.42 -155.04
CA LEU A 423 -23.11 58.03 -154.90
C LEU A 423 -23.74 57.38 -156.15
N ALA A 424 -24.44 58.13 -157.02
CA ALA A 424 -25.14 57.58 -158.19
C ALA A 424 -24.22 56.83 -159.19
N ARG A 425 -22.91 57.12 -159.23
CA ARG A 425 -21.93 56.40 -160.09
C ARG A 425 -21.11 55.33 -159.33
N MET A 426 -21.43 55.10 -158.06
CA MET A 426 -20.86 54.07 -157.18
C MET A 426 -21.79 52.84 -157.09
N GLU A 427 -23.10 53.07 -157.04
CA GLU A 427 -24.14 52.04 -156.80
C GLU A 427 -24.06 50.86 -157.79
N ALA A 428 -24.06 51.14 -159.10
CA ALA A 428 -23.93 50.14 -160.17
C ALA A 428 -22.59 49.36 -160.15
N ARG A 429 -21.57 49.82 -159.41
CA ARG A 429 -20.29 49.11 -159.20
C ARG A 429 -20.16 48.46 -157.82
N ALA A 430 -21.18 48.59 -156.98
CA ALA A 430 -21.27 47.92 -155.68
C ALA A 430 -21.87 46.51 -155.80
N GLU A 431 -22.87 46.30 -156.67
CA GLU A 431 -23.65 45.05 -156.69
C GLU A 431 -22.82 43.83 -157.14
N VAL A 432 -22.05 43.98 -158.21
CA VAL A 432 -21.08 42.94 -158.67
C VAL A 432 -20.04 42.59 -157.59
N ARG A 433 -19.79 43.46 -156.61
CA ARG A 433 -18.99 43.14 -155.42
C ARG A 433 -19.79 42.48 -154.28
N ARG A 434 -21.10 42.73 -154.16
CA ARG A 434 -21.97 42.15 -153.11
C ARG A 434 -22.08 40.63 -153.24
N ASP A 435 -22.35 40.11 -154.45
CA ASP A 435 -22.58 38.66 -154.62
C ASP A 435 -21.30 37.83 -154.53
N ARG A 436 -20.15 38.35 -155.01
CA ARG A 436 -18.83 37.75 -154.79
C ARG A 436 -18.41 37.73 -153.31
N ILE A 437 -19.09 38.49 -152.45
CA ILE A 437 -18.94 38.50 -150.99
C ILE A 437 -19.96 37.58 -150.30
N LYS A 438 -21.21 37.44 -150.79
CA LYS A 438 -22.21 36.48 -150.25
C LYS A 438 -21.66 35.06 -150.17
N LEU A 439 -21.20 34.51 -151.30
CA LEU A 439 -20.66 33.15 -151.41
C LEU A 439 -19.51 32.88 -150.41
N ARG A 440 -18.65 33.87 -150.14
CA ARG A 440 -17.57 33.75 -149.14
C ARG A 440 -18.05 33.88 -147.69
N LYS A 441 -19.18 34.54 -147.42
CA LYS A 441 -19.78 34.63 -146.08
C LYS A 441 -20.52 33.34 -145.69
N GLU A 442 -21.22 32.71 -146.62
CA GLU A 442 -21.96 31.46 -146.37
C GLU A 442 -21.02 30.26 -146.14
N ALA A 443 -19.95 30.14 -146.95
CA ALA A 443 -18.91 29.14 -146.73
C ALA A 443 -18.18 29.29 -145.37
N ARG A 444 -18.07 30.52 -144.84
CA ARG A 444 -17.53 30.77 -143.49
C ARG A 444 -18.55 30.53 -142.38
N ARG A 445 -19.85 30.74 -142.61
CA ARG A 445 -20.91 30.44 -141.62
C ARG A 445 -20.96 28.94 -141.29
N LYS A 446 -21.01 28.04 -142.29
CA LYS A 446 -21.11 26.59 -142.03
C LYS A 446 -19.97 26.05 -141.15
N LYS A 447 -18.70 26.41 -141.43
CA LYS A 447 -17.56 25.96 -140.63
C LYS A 447 -17.63 26.40 -139.16
N LEU A 448 -18.02 27.66 -138.90
CA LEU A 448 -18.19 28.17 -137.54
C LEU A 448 -19.40 27.57 -136.79
N GLU A 449 -20.37 27.01 -137.51
CA GLU A 449 -21.54 26.36 -136.91
C GLU A 449 -21.22 24.92 -136.47
N ASP A 450 -20.49 24.17 -137.29
CA ASP A 450 -20.09 22.80 -136.95
C ASP A 450 -18.95 22.73 -135.90
N GLU A 451 -18.08 23.74 -135.82
CA GLU A 451 -17.15 23.90 -134.69
C GLU A 451 -17.90 24.16 -133.38
N LYS A 452 -18.89 25.07 -133.39
CA LYS A 452 -19.72 25.35 -132.20
C LYS A 452 -20.52 24.15 -131.73
N ARG A 453 -21.09 23.36 -132.65
CA ARG A 453 -21.81 22.12 -132.29
C ARG A 453 -20.90 21.10 -131.59
N LYS A 454 -19.63 21.01 -131.99
CA LYS A 454 -18.64 20.14 -131.34
C LYS A 454 -18.20 20.68 -129.98
N GLU A 455 -17.97 21.98 -129.85
CA GLU A 455 -17.64 22.60 -128.56
C GLU A 455 -18.82 22.51 -127.56
N GLU A 456 -20.06 22.74 -127.99
CA GLU A 456 -21.24 22.56 -127.14
C GLU A 456 -21.46 21.10 -126.74
N ALA A 457 -21.21 20.14 -127.63
CA ALA A 457 -21.27 18.72 -127.29
C ALA A 457 -20.22 18.36 -126.22
N ALA A 458 -18.97 18.77 -126.40
CA ALA A 458 -17.88 18.55 -125.45
C ALA A 458 -18.13 19.25 -124.09
N ARG A 459 -18.62 20.50 -124.10
CA ARG A 459 -19.00 21.21 -122.87
C ARG A 459 -20.16 20.52 -122.15
N ARG A 460 -21.13 19.93 -122.85
CA ARG A 460 -22.23 19.18 -122.21
C ARG A 460 -21.76 17.85 -121.62
N THR A 461 -20.83 17.13 -122.26
CA THR A 461 -20.23 15.93 -121.64
C THR A 461 -19.36 16.30 -120.43
N GLU A 462 -18.49 17.31 -120.56
CA GLU A 462 -17.69 17.79 -119.42
C GLU A 462 -18.55 18.32 -118.27
N GLU A 463 -19.64 19.07 -118.53
CA GLU A 463 -20.55 19.48 -117.47
C GLU A 463 -21.25 18.30 -116.82
N GLN A 464 -21.67 17.29 -117.58
CA GLN A 464 -22.29 16.09 -117.02
C GLN A 464 -21.31 15.29 -116.17
N GLU A 465 -20.04 15.16 -116.59
CA GLU A 465 -18.99 14.52 -115.81
C GLU A 465 -18.61 15.33 -114.57
N ARG A 466 -18.42 16.65 -114.68
CA ARG A 466 -18.20 17.54 -113.53
C ARG A 466 -19.36 17.49 -112.54
N LYS A 467 -20.62 17.44 -113.01
CA LYS A 467 -21.81 17.28 -112.16
C LYS A 467 -21.90 15.88 -111.53
N ARG A 468 -21.50 14.82 -112.23
CA ARG A 468 -21.38 13.46 -111.68
C ARG A 468 -20.30 13.39 -110.60
N LEU A 469 -19.09 13.87 -110.88
CA LEU A 469 -17.96 13.94 -109.95
C LEU A 469 -18.29 14.83 -108.73
N GLN A 470 -19.01 15.94 -108.89
CA GLN A 470 -19.46 16.77 -107.78
C GLN A 470 -20.56 16.08 -106.94
N GLN A 471 -21.46 15.32 -107.56
CA GLN A 471 -22.41 14.46 -106.85
C GLN A 471 -21.71 13.30 -106.11
N GLU A 472 -20.70 12.69 -106.71
CA GLU A 472 -19.92 11.62 -106.10
C GLU A 472 -19.07 12.13 -104.94
N ALA A 473 -18.31 13.22 -105.13
CA ALA A 473 -17.56 13.88 -104.08
C ALA A 473 -18.45 14.42 -102.95
N SER A 474 -19.69 14.84 -103.22
CA SER A 474 -20.64 15.22 -102.16
C SER A 474 -21.25 14.02 -101.44
N ARG A 475 -21.49 12.90 -102.14
CA ARG A 475 -21.84 11.60 -101.52
C ARG A 475 -20.69 11.05 -100.67
N GLU A 476 -19.44 11.24 -101.07
CA GLU A 476 -18.25 10.85 -100.30
C GLU A 476 -17.99 11.77 -99.12
N ALA A 477 -18.04 13.09 -99.31
CA ALA A 477 -17.99 14.03 -98.21
C ALA A 477 -19.11 13.77 -97.19
N ARG A 478 -20.30 13.32 -97.63
CA ARG A 478 -21.38 12.87 -96.75
C ARG A 478 -21.04 11.55 -96.04
N ARG A 479 -20.60 10.50 -96.76
CA ARG A 479 -20.14 9.24 -96.16
C ARG A 479 -19.07 9.47 -95.09
N MET A 480 -18.07 10.30 -95.37
CA MET A 480 -16.98 10.66 -94.46
C MET A 480 -17.43 11.51 -93.26
N ARG A 481 -18.44 12.39 -93.42
CA ARG A 481 -19.05 13.12 -92.29
C ARG A 481 -19.83 12.16 -91.38
N GLU A 482 -20.72 11.35 -91.95
CA GLU A 482 -21.50 10.37 -91.22
C GLU A 482 -20.60 9.35 -90.50
N GLU A 483 -19.49 8.93 -91.10
CA GLU A 483 -18.52 8.07 -90.43
C GLU A 483 -17.79 8.79 -89.28
N ARG A 484 -17.30 10.02 -89.48
CA ARG A 484 -16.71 10.84 -88.40
C ARG A 484 -17.70 11.14 -87.27
N GLU A 485 -19.00 11.15 -87.55
CA GLU A 485 -20.05 11.29 -86.54
C GLU A 485 -20.32 9.97 -85.81
N ARG A 486 -20.37 8.84 -86.54
CA ARG A 486 -20.41 7.48 -85.94
C ARG A 486 -19.15 7.18 -85.12
N GLN A 487 -17.99 7.73 -85.46
CA GLN A 487 -16.75 7.63 -84.68
C GLN A 487 -16.85 8.50 -83.41
N ARG A 488 -17.14 9.80 -83.52
CA ARG A 488 -17.33 10.69 -82.36
C ARG A 488 -18.43 10.21 -81.39
N ALA A 489 -19.52 9.64 -81.90
CA ALA A 489 -20.57 9.04 -81.07
C ALA A 489 -20.05 7.82 -80.28
N ARG A 490 -19.29 6.93 -80.92
CA ARG A 490 -18.63 5.76 -80.27
C ARG A 490 -17.58 6.20 -79.24
N GLU A 491 -16.85 7.29 -79.49
CA GLU A 491 -15.92 7.89 -78.53
C GLU A 491 -16.65 8.49 -77.33
N ILE A 492 -17.71 9.27 -77.54
CA ILE A 492 -18.55 9.83 -76.47
C ILE A 492 -19.17 8.70 -75.62
N GLU A 493 -19.64 7.61 -76.23
CA GLU A 493 -20.09 6.44 -75.50
C GLU A 493 -18.97 5.76 -74.69
N ARG A 494 -17.78 5.61 -75.28
CA ARG A 494 -16.62 5.02 -74.60
C ARG A 494 -16.22 5.87 -73.39
N CYS A 495 -16.20 7.19 -73.53
CA CYS A 495 -15.95 8.12 -72.43
C CYS A 495 -17.06 8.07 -71.37
N LYS A 496 -18.34 8.01 -71.74
CA LYS A 496 -19.46 7.80 -70.80
C LYS A 496 -19.31 6.48 -70.02
N LYS A 497 -18.98 5.38 -70.69
CA LYS A 497 -18.76 4.06 -70.09
C LYS A 497 -17.55 4.04 -69.14
N LEU A 498 -16.44 4.69 -69.52
CA LEU A 498 -15.27 4.84 -68.66
C LEU A 498 -15.52 5.75 -67.45
N ASN A 499 -16.23 6.87 -67.63
CA ASN A 499 -16.61 7.77 -66.54
C ASN A 499 -17.55 7.09 -65.54
N ALA A 500 -18.56 6.34 -66.02
CA ALA A 500 -19.44 5.56 -65.16
C ALA A 500 -18.67 4.48 -64.36
N MET A 501 -17.67 3.84 -64.96
CA MET A 501 -16.78 2.90 -64.26
C MET A 501 -15.89 3.60 -63.21
N ALA A 502 -15.34 4.77 -63.54
CA ALA A 502 -14.55 5.59 -62.63
C ALA A 502 -15.39 6.09 -61.44
N GLU A 503 -16.63 6.54 -61.69
CA GLU A 503 -17.59 6.90 -60.65
C GLU A 503 -17.96 5.71 -59.77
N ALA A 504 -18.25 4.54 -60.34
CA ALA A 504 -18.56 3.34 -59.57
C ALA A 504 -17.38 2.92 -58.67
N PHE A 505 -16.15 3.01 -59.19
CA PHE A 505 -14.93 2.79 -58.41
C PHE A 505 -14.76 3.85 -57.30
N TYR A 506 -14.96 5.13 -57.61
CA TYR A 506 -14.85 6.24 -56.66
C TYR A 506 -15.89 6.15 -55.53
N ARG A 507 -17.16 5.87 -55.85
CA ARG A 507 -18.23 5.60 -54.87
C ARG A 507 -17.87 4.41 -53.96
N LYS A 508 -17.34 3.32 -54.53
CA LYS A 508 -16.88 2.12 -53.78
C LYS A 508 -15.65 2.42 -52.90
N TYR A 509 -14.72 3.26 -53.37
CA TYR A 509 -13.56 3.72 -52.60
C TYR A 509 -13.98 4.64 -51.44
N LEU A 510 -14.85 5.62 -51.70
CA LEU A 510 -15.39 6.51 -50.67
C LEU A 510 -16.14 5.72 -49.59
N LEU A 511 -17.01 4.79 -49.99
CA LEU A 511 -17.75 3.95 -49.05
C LEU A 511 -16.79 3.11 -48.17
N ARG A 512 -15.77 2.49 -48.77
CA ARG A 512 -14.73 1.77 -48.01
C ARG A 512 -13.99 2.71 -47.04
N ARG A 513 -13.54 3.88 -47.50
CA ARG A 513 -12.84 4.87 -46.66
C ARG A 513 -13.71 5.36 -45.50
N TYR A 514 -14.99 5.62 -45.74
CA TYR A 514 -15.94 6.06 -44.71
C TYR A 514 -16.22 4.95 -43.69
N ILE A 515 -16.41 3.70 -44.14
CA ILE A 515 -16.54 2.54 -43.25
C ILE A 515 -15.27 2.35 -42.40
N THR A 516 -14.07 2.46 -42.97
CA THR A 516 -12.81 2.41 -42.21
C THR A 516 -12.77 3.50 -41.13
N VAL A 517 -13.07 4.76 -41.47
CA VAL A 517 -13.09 5.88 -40.52
C VAL A 517 -14.14 5.67 -39.42
N LEU A 518 -15.32 5.12 -39.72
CA LEU A 518 -16.33 4.78 -38.72
C LEU A 518 -15.88 3.63 -37.79
N VAL A 519 -15.22 2.60 -38.33
CA VAL A 519 -14.65 1.49 -37.55
C VAL A 519 -13.50 1.97 -36.66
N GLU A 520 -12.61 2.83 -37.18
CA GLU A 520 -11.55 3.47 -36.41
C GLU A 520 -12.13 4.36 -35.29
N LYS A 521 -13.14 5.19 -35.58
CA LYS A 521 -13.83 6.00 -34.58
C LYS A 521 -14.45 5.12 -33.49
N LYS A 522 -15.24 4.10 -33.87
CA LYS A 522 -15.83 3.12 -32.93
C LYS A 522 -14.76 2.47 -32.06
N ASN A 523 -13.67 1.98 -32.66
CA ASN A 523 -12.59 1.32 -31.93
C ASN A 523 -11.86 2.27 -30.97
N ASN A 524 -11.69 3.53 -31.35
CA ASN A 524 -11.08 4.56 -30.50
C ASN A 524 -12.01 4.98 -29.35
N ASP A 525 -13.31 5.11 -29.60
CA ASP A 525 -14.30 5.45 -28.56
C ASP A 525 -14.53 4.26 -27.61
N MET A 526 -14.51 3.01 -28.09
CA MET A 526 -14.46 1.81 -27.24
C MET A 526 -13.19 1.76 -26.37
N LYS A 527 -12.01 2.08 -26.93
CA LYS A 527 -10.76 2.19 -26.15
C LYS A 527 -10.85 3.26 -25.07
N LYS A 528 -11.39 4.45 -25.37
CA LYS A 528 -11.62 5.51 -24.36
C LYS A 528 -12.54 5.04 -23.24
N ALA A 529 -13.60 4.30 -23.56
CA ALA A 529 -14.55 3.78 -22.57
C ALA A 529 -13.91 2.72 -21.66
N ASP A 530 -13.13 1.79 -22.22
CA ASP A 530 -12.37 0.78 -21.48
C ASP A 530 -11.27 1.42 -20.61
N ASP A 531 -10.51 2.38 -21.13
CA ASP A 531 -9.55 3.18 -20.37
C ASP A 531 -10.19 3.95 -19.21
N TYR A 532 -11.35 4.57 -19.44
CA TYR A 532 -12.11 5.27 -18.42
C TYR A 532 -12.59 4.29 -17.33
N TYR A 533 -13.18 3.16 -17.74
CA TYR A 533 -13.61 2.11 -16.82
C TYR A 533 -12.45 1.57 -15.97
N LYS A 534 -11.30 1.27 -16.59
CA LYS A 534 -10.06 0.86 -15.91
C LYS A 534 -9.59 1.91 -14.90
N ARG A 535 -9.54 3.20 -15.27
CA ARG A 535 -9.15 4.30 -14.37
C ARG A 535 -10.11 4.43 -13.19
N CYS A 536 -11.42 4.36 -13.42
CA CYS A 536 -12.44 4.40 -12.38
C CYS A 536 -12.38 3.19 -11.44
N LEU A 537 -12.16 1.97 -11.98
CA LEU A 537 -11.98 0.75 -11.20
C LEU A 537 -10.71 0.82 -10.34
N LEU A 538 -9.58 1.22 -10.92
CA LEU A 538 -8.32 1.43 -10.20
C LEU A 538 -8.46 2.47 -9.09
N ARG A 539 -9.09 3.63 -9.36
CA ARG A 539 -9.36 4.66 -8.35
C ARG A 539 -10.22 4.12 -7.21
N LYS A 540 -11.26 3.34 -7.51
CA LYS A 540 -12.15 2.72 -6.51
C LYS A 540 -11.41 1.68 -5.65
N VAL A 541 -10.65 0.78 -6.27
CA VAL A 541 -9.85 -0.24 -5.57
C VAL A 541 -8.76 0.40 -4.71
N PHE A 542 -8.01 1.37 -5.25
CA PHE A 542 -6.96 2.07 -4.52
C PHE A 542 -7.50 2.87 -3.33
N MET A 543 -8.66 3.53 -3.49
CA MET A 543 -9.33 4.23 -2.39
C MET A 543 -9.80 3.25 -1.29
N MET A 544 -10.40 2.12 -1.65
CA MET A 544 -10.76 1.07 -0.67
C MET A 544 -9.54 0.48 0.04
N TRP A 545 -8.45 0.23 -0.69
CA TRP A 545 -7.19 -0.26 -0.13
C TRP A 545 -6.56 0.76 0.83
N ARG A 546 -6.50 2.04 0.45
CA ARG A 546 -6.04 3.12 1.32
C ARG A 546 -6.87 3.16 2.61
N MET A 547 -8.20 3.23 2.51
CA MET A 547 -9.09 3.32 3.67
C MET A 547 -8.93 2.14 4.62
N GLU A 548 -8.81 0.91 4.10
CA GLU A 548 -8.57 -0.28 4.92
C GLU A 548 -7.17 -0.27 5.55
N THR A 549 -6.14 0.15 4.81
CA THR A 549 -4.76 0.26 5.32
C THR A 549 -4.66 1.31 6.42
N GLU A 550 -5.28 2.47 6.22
CA GLU A 550 -5.36 3.58 7.18
C GLU A 550 -6.13 3.16 8.44
N ARG A 551 -7.26 2.44 8.29
CA ARG A 551 -8.01 1.83 9.40
C ARG A 551 -7.18 0.80 10.18
N GLN A 552 -6.47 -0.10 9.49
CA GLN A 552 -5.62 -1.12 10.12
C GLN A 552 -4.43 -0.47 10.85
N ASN A 553 -3.83 0.57 10.29
CA ASN A 553 -2.75 1.32 10.94
C ASN A 553 -3.26 2.08 12.18
N ASN A 554 -4.45 2.68 12.12
CA ASN A 554 -5.10 3.32 13.28
C ASN A 554 -5.39 2.32 14.42
N VAL A 555 -5.86 1.10 14.08
CA VAL A 555 -6.05 0.01 15.06
C VAL A 555 -4.71 -0.44 15.67
N LYS A 556 -3.67 -0.66 14.86
CA LYS A 556 -2.32 -0.98 15.34
C LYS A 556 -1.76 0.11 16.26
N PHE A 557 -1.87 1.38 15.85
CA PHE A 557 -1.41 2.52 16.64
C PHE A 557 -2.10 2.56 18.01
N LYS A 558 -3.44 2.51 18.05
CA LYS A 558 -4.22 2.48 19.30
C LYS A 558 -3.84 1.29 20.21
N LEU A 559 -3.60 0.12 19.64
CA LEU A 559 -3.12 -1.04 20.38
C LEU A 559 -1.72 -0.81 20.98
N THR A 560 -0.78 -0.29 20.19
CA THR A 560 0.58 0.06 20.65
C THR A 560 0.55 1.12 21.75
N THR A 561 -0.21 2.21 21.60
CA THR A 561 -0.38 3.23 22.63
C THR A 561 -1.02 2.65 23.91
N SER A 562 -2.03 1.79 23.78
CA SER A 562 -2.67 1.13 24.93
C SER A 562 -1.70 0.19 25.67
N LEU A 563 -0.90 -0.59 24.95
CA LEU A 563 0.12 -1.47 25.53
C LEU A 563 1.26 -0.67 26.17
N TYR A 564 1.73 0.40 25.53
CA TYR A 564 2.74 1.31 26.09
C TYR A 564 2.24 1.94 27.39
N ASN A 565 1.05 2.55 27.39
CA ASN A 565 0.46 3.16 28.59
C ASN A 565 0.26 2.13 29.72
N ARG A 566 -0.22 0.92 29.39
CA ARG A 566 -0.37 -0.18 30.37
C ARG A 566 0.97 -0.60 30.97
N ASN A 567 2.03 -0.68 30.15
CA ASN A 567 3.36 -1.04 30.62
C ASN A 567 3.96 0.08 31.49
N LEU A 568 3.83 1.35 31.07
CA LEU A 568 4.26 2.52 31.84
C LEU A 568 3.57 2.57 33.22
N LEU A 569 2.25 2.39 33.27
CA LEU A 569 1.50 2.29 34.53
C LEU A 569 1.95 1.10 35.40
N ARG A 570 2.27 -0.06 34.79
CA ARG A 570 2.82 -1.21 35.51
C ARG A 570 4.19 -0.91 36.13
N TYR A 571 5.09 -0.25 35.40
CA TYR A 571 6.40 0.15 35.94
C TYR A 571 6.27 1.21 37.03
N GLY A 572 5.43 2.22 36.84
CA GLY A 572 5.16 3.24 37.85
C GLY A 572 4.57 2.66 39.15
N LEU A 573 3.55 1.79 39.03
CA LEU A 573 2.94 1.11 40.18
C LEU A 573 3.91 0.16 40.88
N GLN A 574 4.78 -0.53 40.13
CA GLN A 574 5.81 -1.40 40.70
C GLN A 574 6.86 -0.58 41.48
N LYS A 575 7.33 0.55 40.93
CA LYS A 575 8.27 1.44 41.63
C LYS A 575 7.63 2.11 42.85
N TRP A 576 6.38 2.54 42.77
CA TRP A 576 5.63 3.04 43.92
C TRP A 576 5.46 1.96 45.00
N LYS A 577 5.19 0.70 44.62
CA LYS A 577 5.11 -0.44 45.54
C LYS A 577 6.46 -0.79 46.20
N GLU A 578 7.57 -0.53 45.52
CA GLU A 578 8.91 -0.66 46.10
C GLU A 578 9.17 0.44 47.13
N VAL A 579 8.89 1.72 46.80
CA VAL A 579 8.99 2.83 47.76
C VAL A 579 8.06 2.62 48.97
N ALA A 580 6.80 2.23 48.75
CA ALA A 580 5.83 1.95 49.81
C ALA A 580 6.07 0.63 50.58
N LYS A 581 7.09 -0.15 50.20
CA LYS A 581 7.70 -1.19 51.06
C LYS A 581 8.85 -0.63 51.86
N GLU A 582 9.69 0.21 51.25
CA GLU A 582 10.88 0.78 51.88
C GLU A 582 10.52 1.74 53.03
N GLU A 583 9.55 2.63 52.83
CA GLU A 583 9.08 3.49 53.94
C GLU A 583 8.51 2.67 55.09
N ARG A 584 7.84 1.54 54.83
CA ARG A 584 7.36 0.62 55.89
C ARG A 584 8.48 -0.11 56.62
N ARG A 585 9.65 -0.32 55.99
CA ARG A 585 10.84 -0.83 56.68
C ARG A 585 11.44 0.22 57.60
N LYS A 586 11.61 1.45 57.10
CA LYS A 586 12.12 2.59 57.89
C LYS A 586 11.23 2.88 59.10
N ASP A 587 9.91 2.90 58.88
CA ASP A 587 8.88 3.09 59.90
C ASP A 587 8.90 1.97 60.96
N GLN A 588 9.17 0.72 60.57
CA GLN A 588 9.38 -0.36 61.54
C GLN A 588 10.70 -0.20 62.31
N VAL A 589 11.83 0.05 61.63
CA VAL A 589 13.13 0.29 62.27
C VAL A 589 13.08 1.50 63.23
N ALA A 590 12.28 2.52 62.90
CA ALA A 590 12.05 3.66 63.79
C ALA A 590 11.30 3.26 65.06
N ARG A 591 10.25 2.43 64.96
CA ARG A 591 9.58 1.84 66.15
C ARG A 591 10.54 0.99 66.97
N ASP A 592 11.22 0.03 66.35
CA ASP A 592 12.15 -0.88 67.02
C ASP A 592 13.26 -0.10 67.77
N PHE A 593 13.76 0.99 67.16
CA PHE A 593 14.76 1.87 67.76
C PHE A 593 14.18 2.72 68.91
N CYS A 594 12.96 3.23 68.79
CA CYS A 594 12.26 3.92 69.87
C CYS A 594 12.03 2.99 71.08
N ASP A 595 11.54 1.77 70.85
CA ASP A 595 11.30 0.77 71.88
C ASP A 595 12.60 0.33 72.55
N MET A 596 13.67 0.09 71.79
CA MET A 596 15.00 -0.19 72.33
C MET A 596 15.53 0.95 73.22
N ARG A 597 15.36 2.22 72.81
CA ARG A 597 15.76 3.37 73.65
C ARG A 597 14.89 3.48 74.90
N LEU A 598 13.60 3.18 74.82
CA LEU A 598 12.67 3.21 75.95
C LEU A 598 12.99 2.11 76.97
N GLN A 599 13.21 0.87 76.51
CA GLN A 599 13.66 -0.24 77.34
C GLN A 599 15.00 0.07 78.02
N ASN A 600 15.99 0.60 77.29
CA ASN A 600 17.29 1.00 77.84
C ASN A 600 17.15 2.09 78.93
N LYS A 601 16.25 3.07 78.74
CA LYS A 601 15.92 4.09 79.76
C LYS A 601 15.35 3.45 81.04
N TYR A 602 14.36 2.55 80.92
CA TYR A 602 13.75 1.90 82.08
C TYR A 602 14.69 0.90 82.77
N LEU A 603 15.47 0.12 82.03
CA LEU A 603 16.48 -0.79 82.59
C LEU A 603 17.57 -0.04 83.38
N LYS A 604 18.00 1.14 82.90
CA LYS A 604 18.90 2.02 83.66
C LYS A 604 18.26 2.52 84.96
N MET A 605 17.02 3.00 84.90
CA MET A 605 16.29 3.46 86.09
C MET A 605 16.08 2.32 87.11
N TRP A 606 15.73 1.13 86.63
CA TRP A 606 15.56 -0.05 87.48
C TRP A 606 16.87 -0.54 88.08
N LYS A 607 17.99 -0.50 87.35
CA LYS A 607 19.33 -0.79 87.91
C LYS A 607 19.67 0.20 89.03
N ILE A 608 19.44 1.50 88.84
CA ILE A 608 19.66 2.52 89.88
C ILE A 608 18.80 2.22 91.11
N LYS A 609 17.49 2.02 90.92
CA LYS A 609 16.57 1.74 92.04
C LYS A 609 16.90 0.43 92.77
N THR A 610 17.35 -0.60 92.06
CA THR A 610 17.81 -1.86 92.67
C THR A 610 19.06 -1.67 93.53
N ILE A 611 20.00 -0.83 93.09
CA ILE A 611 21.19 -0.47 93.88
C ILE A 611 20.79 0.34 95.12
N GLU A 612 19.90 1.32 95.00
CA GLU A 612 19.35 2.07 96.15
C GLU A 612 18.70 1.12 97.17
N CYS A 613 17.82 0.22 96.72
CA CYS A 613 17.17 -0.75 97.60
C CYS A 613 18.18 -1.66 98.32
N LYS A 614 19.22 -2.15 97.61
CA LYS A 614 20.29 -2.94 98.23
C LYS A 614 21.13 -2.16 99.24
N VAL A 615 21.36 -0.86 99.02
CA VAL A 615 22.02 0.01 100.00
C VAL A 615 21.15 0.21 101.24
N GLU A 616 19.83 0.41 101.09
CA GLU A 616 18.91 0.51 102.23
C GLU A 616 18.67 -0.82 102.96
N GLU A 617 18.78 -1.97 102.28
CA GLU A 617 18.84 -3.29 102.91
C GLU A 617 20.12 -3.43 103.76
N LEU A 618 21.31 -3.20 103.19
CA LEU A 618 22.59 -3.27 103.92
C LEU A 618 22.66 -2.30 105.11
N LYS A 619 22.03 -1.12 105.03
CA LYS A 619 21.89 -0.20 106.18
C LYS A 619 21.03 -0.80 107.30
N ARG A 620 19.89 -1.40 106.96
CA ARG A 620 18.98 -2.04 107.93
C ARG A 620 19.60 -3.29 108.55
N GLU A 621 20.33 -4.09 107.77
CA GLU A 621 21.12 -5.23 108.27
C GLU A 621 22.19 -4.77 109.27
N ARG A 622 22.95 -3.71 108.96
CA ARG A 622 23.94 -3.13 109.89
C ARG A 622 23.31 -2.65 111.19
N LEU A 623 22.16 -1.95 111.12
CA LEU A 623 21.40 -1.53 112.31
C LEU A 623 20.91 -2.72 113.13
N ALA A 624 20.41 -3.78 112.48
CA ALA A 624 19.98 -5.00 113.16
C ALA A 624 21.15 -5.72 113.86
N SER A 625 22.33 -5.78 113.23
CA SER A 625 23.54 -6.34 113.84
C SER A 625 24.02 -5.52 115.03
N LEU A 626 24.02 -4.18 114.94
CA LEU A 626 24.39 -3.30 116.05
C LEU A 626 23.43 -3.48 117.24
N HIS A 627 22.11 -3.48 117.02
CA HIS A 627 21.14 -3.76 118.08
C HIS A 627 21.26 -5.19 118.64
N TYR A 628 21.62 -6.18 117.83
CA TYR A 628 21.90 -7.53 118.30
C TYR A 628 23.14 -7.54 119.21
N GLU A 629 24.23 -6.89 118.81
CA GLU A 629 25.43 -6.72 119.64
C GLU A 629 25.14 -5.98 120.94
N GLU A 630 24.40 -4.87 120.92
CA GLU A 630 23.98 -4.12 122.11
C GLU A 630 23.19 -5.02 123.07
N LYS A 631 22.19 -5.74 122.54
CA LYS A 631 21.40 -6.71 123.30
C LYS A 631 22.26 -7.84 123.87
N LEU A 632 23.30 -8.27 123.15
CA LEU A 632 24.26 -9.27 123.60
C LEU A 632 25.13 -8.73 124.74
N LYS A 633 25.70 -7.52 124.57
CA LYS A 633 26.51 -6.80 125.57
C LYS A 633 25.69 -6.58 126.85
N ILE A 634 24.45 -6.13 126.75
CA ILE A 634 23.51 -5.98 127.86
C ILE A 634 23.19 -7.33 128.53
N LYS A 635 22.96 -8.39 127.76
CA LYS A 635 22.71 -9.75 128.31
C LYS A 635 23.91 -10.25 129.11
N TYR A 636 25.11 -10.21 128.54
CA TYR A 636 26.33 -10.67 129.22
C TYR A 636 26.73 -9.78 130.40
N PHE A 637 26.55 -8.46 130.30
CA PHE A 637 26.76 -7.54 131.43
C PHE A 637 25.81 -7.83 132.59
N ASN A 638 24.53 -8.15 132.32
CA ASN A 638 23.59 -8.55 133.36
C ASN A 638 23.92 -9.91 133.99
N ILE A 639 24.46 -10.86 133.22
CA ILE A 639 24.97 -12.13 133.76
C ILE A 639 26.20 -11.88 134.65
N TRP A 640 27.13 -11.03 134.21
CA TRP A 640 28.31 -10.63 134.97
C TRP A 640 27.95 -9.85 136.26
N LYS A 641 26.98 -8.94 136.20
CA LYS A 641 26.47 -8.22 137.38
C LYS A 641 25.86 -9.15 138.43
N ARG A 642 25.23 -10.26 138.01
CA ARG A 642 24.72 -11.32 138.91
C ARG A 642 25.80 -12.34 139.32
N TYR A 643 26.99 -12.30 138.72
CA TYR A 643 28.04 -13.27 139.02
C TYR A 643 28.45 -13.28 140.51
N PRO A 644 28.63 -12.14 141.21
CA PRO A 644 28.90 -12.13 142.65
C PRO A 644 27.84 -12.83 143.50
N GLU A 645 26.56 -12.73 143.13
CA GLU A 645 25.45 -13.43 143.81
C GLU A 645 25.53 -14.95 143.57
N MET A 646 26.00 -15.37 142.38
CA MET A 646 26.16 -16.77 142.01
C MET A 646 27.48 -17.40 142.52
N ILE A 647 28.54 -16.61 142.78
CA ILE A 647 29.83 -17.09 143.31
C ILE A 647 29.66 -18.00 144.54
N PRO A 648 28.96 -17.62 145.63
CA PRO A 648 28.83 -18.47 146.80
C PRO A 648 28.14 -19.80 146.47
N VAL A 649 27.07 -19.79 145.68
CA VAL A 649 26.35 -21.01 145.27
C VAL A 649 27.21 -21.91 144.36
N ILE A 650 28.03 -21.32 143.48
CA ILE A 650 28.97 -22.05 142.62
C ILE A 650 30.11 -22.64 143.45
N LEU A 651 30.66 -21.88 144.40
CA LEU A 651 31.70 -22.33 145.34
C LEU A 651 31.17 -23.42 146.28
N GLU A 652 29.94 -23.31 146.76
CA GLU A 652 29.31 -24.31 147.63
C GLU A 652 28.99 -25.61 146.87
N ARG A 653 28.47 -25.51 145.64
CA ARG A 653 28.38 -26.67 144.73
C ARG A 653 29.75 -27.23 144.38
N LYS A 654 30.83 -26.43 144.39
CA LYS A 654 32.21 -26.92 144.18
C LYS A 654 32.78 -27.58 145.45
N ARG A 655 32.50 -27.04 146.64
CA ARG A 655 32.81 -27.65 147.95
C ARG A 655 32.11 -29.00 148.11
N LEU A 656 30.80 -29.06 147.89
CA LEU A 656 30.04 -30.31 147.90
C LEU A 656 30.64 -31.32 146.91
N ARG A 657 30.91 -30.93 145.65
CA ARG A 657 31.57 -31.82 144.69
C ARG A 657 32.97 -32.23 145.09
N ASN A 658 33.75 -31.40 145.80
CA ASN A 658 35.06 -31.78 146.34
C ASN A 658 34.91 -32.76 147.50
N MET A 659 33.99 -32.53 148.44
CA MET A 659 33.68 -33.44 149.54
C MET A 659 33.21 -34.82 149.02
N TRP A 660 32.35 -34.86 148.01
CA TRP A 660 31.97 -36.11 147.33
C TRP A 660 33.17 -36.78 146.62
N ARG A 661 34.14 -36.01 146.11
CA ARG A 661 35.38 -36.54 145.51
C ARG A 661 36.33 -37.10 146.56
N GLU A 662 36.45 -36.43 147.70
CA GLU A 662 37.25 -36.85 148.86
C GLU A 662 36.66 -38.15 149.46
N ILE A 663 35.34 -38.23 149.69
CA ILE A 663 34.66 -39.46 150.14
C ILE A 663 34.86 -40.62 149.15
N VAL A 664 34.74 -40.38 147.84
CA VAL A 664 34.97 -41.44 146.83
C VAL A 664 36.44 -41.89 146.80
N GLN A 665 37.39 -40.99 147.04
CA GLN A 665 38.82 -41.29 147.08
C GLN A 665 39.26 -41.93 148.40
N GLU A 666 38.51 -41.74 149.49
CA GLU A 666 38.67 -42.45 150.76
C GLU A 666 38.14 -43.90 150.66
N ILE A 667 37.03 -44.11 149.94
CA ILE A 667 36.45 -45.45 149.68
C ILE A 667 37.26 -46.20 148.60
N ILE A 668 37.87 -45.49 147.64
CA ILE A 668 38.66 -46.08 146.53
C ILE A 668 39.97 -45.28 146.37
N PRO A 669 41.06 -45.65 147.08
CA PRO A 669 42.32 -44.90 147.08
C PRO A 669 42.96 -44.68 145.70
N ASP A 670 42.82 -45.67 144.79
CA ASP A 670 43.39 -45.63 143.43
C ASP A 670 42.61 -44.72 142.46
N PHE A 671 41.49 -44.13 142.88
CA PHE A 671 40.62 -43.32 142.03
C PHE A 671 40.85 -41.81 142.28
N ASP A 672 41.65 -41.15 141.43
CA ASP A 672 41.75 -39.68 141.39
C ASP A 672 40.60 -39.07 140.56
N PRO A 673 39.63 -38.38 141.19
CA PRO A 673 38.50 -37.80 140.47
C PRO A 673 38.88 -36.58 139.62
N ARG A 674 40.09 -36.03 139.75
CA ARG A 674 40.56 -34.84 139.01
C ARG A 674 41.04 -35.18 137.60
N GLN A 675 41.53 -36.40 137.36
CA GLN A 675 42.11 -36.79 136.07
C GLN A 675 41.05 -37.11 135.00
N ARG A 676 39.87 -37.61 135.38
CA ARG A 676 38.74 -37.77 134.45
C ARG A 676 37.79 -36.56 134.51
N GLY A 677 37.93 -35.65 133.53
CA GLY A 677 36.84 -34.73 133.19
C GLY A 677 37.16 -33.23 133.12
N VAL A 678 38.39 -32.83 132.76
CA VAL A 678 38.62 -31.56 132.04
C VAL A 678 39.65 -31.78 130.92
N ILE A 679 39.24 -32.50 129.88
CA ILE A 679 39.73 -32.16 128.55
C ILE A 679 38.89 -30.95 128.13
N LEU A 680 39.52 -29.78 128.04
CA LEU A 680 38.94 -28.65 127.33
C LEU A 680 39.23 -28.90 125.85
N GLU A 681 38.19 -29.24 125.10
CA GLU A 681 38.17 -29.02 123.66
C GLU A 681 37.79 -27.54 123.46
N ASP A 682 38.61 -26.80 122.70
CA ASP A 682 38.40 -25.39 122.33
C ASP A 682 37.39 -25.23 121.17
#